data_AF-A0A7G5DM39-F1
#
_entry.id   AF-A0A7G5DM39-F1
#
_cell.length_a   1.000
_cell.length_b   1.000
_cell.length_c   1.000
_cell.angle_alpha   90.00
_cell.angle_beta   90.00
_cell.angle_gamma   90.00
#
_symmetry.space_group_name_H-M   'P 1'
#
loop_
_entity.id
_entity.type
_entity.pdbx_description
1 polymer ?
#
loop_
_entity_poly.entity_id
_entity_poly.type
_entity_poly.pdbx_seq_one_letter_code
_entity_poly.pdbx_strand_id
1 'polypeptide(L)'
;MRKWFTSAELAGLDGMPSTERGVRKHAEREGWEGQRRLGSKAIEYPFGWLPPETQAALLARMVGQEEPQPEPVQEQKPCERDVLSASRFSDSQRSVMQARLSFVREIERMSKGVSQQRAVMTLVGLARDGDLPPYLAERVVRANDRKTADRSLSERTLKRWLSDYRRDGEAGLAPVRRQADMSVPAWAPDFLRHFQRPTKPSVESAYAEYAAKCTGDRPSIHQVRRFLKKLSAEARERGRRSPQELKALQPFKRRDTRSIMPGDVYTADGHKFDAEVLNPRTGKPYRPETTTVLDVGTRRALGYSIGEAESTVGVVDALRDAVKRGGMFAVFYVDNGSGFANDTVREIVDRLGGTMTHALPYNSQARGLIERAHQSIWVTAAKKLPSYIGAAMDKHAGTAVHRISRKQLREVGTTALIPTFAEFIAGVEFELEAYNNRPHRGLAKIRDPQTGRMRHMSPNEAWQAAIDSGWEPMLAPAELVDDLMRPQVIRPTRRGEIAWAGQRYFLDSLRDLHGEEVRVAYDVRDASRVWVRTLEGHLLGEALLDGNASDYMPKTMIEQAYERREHGQMKRAIDKLETVTGKRVELLVPTTAPSANLEPAQLATAQQYAALALDAQAAAFTVPGDPMARYDLWQSLNERHLAGATLTDDEARWHKRYPAHPDFASIQRMYDQFAEPATARA
;
A
#
# COMPACT_ATOMS: atom_id res chain seq x y z
N MET A 1 -59.42 10.47 44.43
CA MET A 1 -60.74 9.78 44.37
C MET A 1 -61.83 10.70 44.89
N ARG A 2 -62.84 11.00 44.06
CA ARG A 2 -64.09 11.63 44.52
C ARG A 2 -64.83 10.62 45.41
N LYS A 3 -65.19 11.02 46.63
CA LYS A 3 -65.76 10.11 47.65
C LYS A 3 -67.30 10.20 47.77
N TRP A 4 -67.93 11.16 47.10
CA TRP A 4 -69.36 11.51 47.23
C TRP A 4 -69.99 11.73 45.86
N PHE A 5 -71.22 11.24 45.67
CA PHE A 5 -71.97 11.24 44.41
C PHE A 5 -73.40 11.74 44.59
N THR A 6 -73.87 12.60 43.69
CA THR A 6 -75.25 13.14 43.76
C THR A 6 -76.28 12.14 43.28
N SER A 7 -77.53 12.28 43.73
CA SER A 7 -78.66 11.45 43.25
C SER A 7 -78.88 11.49 41.72
N ALA A 8 -78.48 12.58 41.06
CA ALA A 8 -78.56 12.72 39.62
C ALA A 8 -77.43 11.96 38.88
N GLU A 9 -76.22 11.92 39.45
CA GLU A 9 -75.08 11.17 38.91
C GLU A 9 -75.26 9.64 39.05
N LEU A 10 -76.05 9.21 40.04
CA LEU A 10 -76.36 7.80 40.30
C LEU A 10 -77.58 7.28 39.52
N ALA A 11 -78.43 8.17 39.01
CA ALA A 11 -79.66 7.77 38.32
C ALA A 11 -79.35 7.03 37.01
N GLY A 12 -79.94 5.84 36.85
CA GLY A 12 -79.76 5.01 35.66
C GLY A 12 -78.44 4.23 35.57
N LEU A 13 -77.63 4.21 36.63
CA LEU A 13 -76.51 3.28 36.75
C LEU A 13 -77.00 1.88 37.12
N ASP A 14 -76.21 0.86 36.81
CA ASP A 14 -76.50 -0.52 37.19
C ASP A 14 -76.66 -0.64 38.71
N GLY A 15 -77.80 -1.18 39.15
CA GLY A 15 -78.19 -1.26 40.56
C GLY A 15 -78.92 -0.03 41.11
N MET A 16 -79.14 1.02 40.31
CA MET A 16 -79.83 2.25 40.72
C MET A 16 -81.15 2.50 39.96
N PRO A 17 -82.13 3.17 40.59
CA PRO A 17 -83.33 3.63 39.88
C PRO A 17 -83.01 4.59 38.72
N SER A 18 -83.82 4.55 37.67
CA SER A 18 -83.64 5.36 36.44
C SER A 18 -83.90 6.86 36.61
N THR A 19 -84.45 7.30 37.75
CA THR A 19 -84.78 8.70 38.03
C THR A 19 -84.18 9.16 39.34
N GLU A 20 -83.79 10.43 39.41
CA GLU A 20 -83.21 11.04 40.62
C GLU A 20 -84.12 10.88 41.85
N ARG A 21 -85.44 11.04 41.66
CA ARG A 21 -86.43 10.84 42.72
C ARG A 21 -86.48 9.38 43.19
N GLY A 22 -86.25 8.43 42.28
CA GLY A 22 -86.13 7.02 42.60
C GLY A 22 -84.90 6.73 43.46
N VAL A 23 -83.75 7.32 43.12
CA VAL A 23 -82.50 7.17 43.87
C VAL A 23 -82.65 7.69 45.31
N ARG A 24 -83.30 8.84 45.51
CA ARG A 24 -83.55 9.37 46.86
C ARG A 24 -84.44 8.46 47.71
N LYS A 25 -85.50 7.89 47.11
CA LYS A 25 -86.36 6.90 47.79
C LYS A 25 -85.65 5.58 48.07
N HIS A 26 -84.68 5.20 47.25
CA HIS A 26 -83.87 4.01 47.46
C HIS A 26 -82.89 4.24 48.62
N ALA A 27 -82.22 5.39 48.65
CA ALA A 27 -81.36 5.81 49.76
C ALA A 27 -82.11 5.92 51.10
N GLU A 28 -83.34 6.43 51.11
CA GLU A 28 -84.18 6.48 52.32
C GLU A 28 -84.57 5.07 52.82
N ARG A 29 -84.81 4.13 51.90
CA ARG A 29 -85.17 2.74 52.24
C ARG A 29 -84.00 1.95 52.81
N GLU A 30 -82.82 2.16 52.25
CA GLU A 30 -81.57 1.49 52.63
C GLU A 30 -80.80 2.25 53.73
N GLY A 31 -81.32 3.39 54.20
CA GLY A 31 -80.75 4.15 55.32
C GLY A 31 -79.42 4.85 55.02
N TRP A 32 -79.20 5.34 53.80
CA TRP A 32 -77.94 5.98 53.44
C TRP A 32 -77.80 7.38 54.06
N GLU A 33 -76.66 7.64 54.70
CA GLU A 33 -76.31 8.98 55.17
C GLU A 33 -75.89 9.88 54.00
N GLY A 34 -76.62 10.98 53.78
CA GLY A 34 -76.35 11.95 52.72
C GLY A 34 -75.95 13.32 53.26
N GLN A 35 -75.01 13.99 52.58
CA GLN A 35 -74.62 15.38 52.88
C GLN A 35 -75.12 16.34 51.80
N ARG A 36 -75.31 17.62 52.13
CA ARG A 36 -75.62 18.64 51.11
C ARG A 36 -74.34 19.08 50.40
N ARG A 37 -74.36 19.12 49.06
CA ARG A 37 -73.26 19.68 48.27
C ARG A 37 -73.14 21.19 48.54
N LEU A 38 -71.94 21.66 48.84
CA LEU A 38 -71.65 23.09 49.00
C LEU A 38 -72.08 23.86 47.74
N GLY A 39 -72.94 24.88 47.90
CA GLY A 39 -73.44 25.72 46.80
C GLY A 39 -74.66 25.17 46.03
N SER A 40 -75.23 24.03 46.44
CA SER A 40 -76.44 23.45 45.83
C SER A 40 -77.42 22.87 46.86
N LYS A 41 -78.69 22.72 46.48
CA LYS A 41 -79.69 21.98 47.27
C LYS A 41 -79.62 20.46 47.06
N ALA A 42 -78.68 19.96 46.26
CA ALA A 42 -78.49 18.53 45.99
C ALA A 42 -77.89 17.78 47.19
N ILE A 43 -78.35 16.54 47.38
CA ILE A 43 -77.84 15.59 48.39
C ILE A 43 -76.85 14.64 47.70
N GLU A 44 -75.70 14.44 48.34
CA GLU A 44 -74.66 13.51 47.92
C GLU A 44 -74.56 12.34 48.87
N TYR A 45 -74.35 11.15 48.31
CA TYR A 45 -74.15 9.90 49.03
C TYR A 45 -72.70 9.44 48.90
N PRO A 46 -72.12 8.89 49.97
CA PRO A 46 -70.75 8.37 49.97
C PRO A 46 -70.64 7.09 49.14
N PHE A 47 -69.49 6.88 48.50
CA PHE A 47 -69.22 5.71 47.64
C PHE A 47 -69.50 4.36 48.33
N GLY A 48 -69.11 4.22 49.61
CA GLY A 48 -69.20 2.96 50.33
C GLY A 48 -70.62 2.47 50.64
N TRP A 49 -71.63 3.33 50.47
CA TRP A 49 -73.03 2.99 50.70
C TRP A 49 -73.78 2.62 49.42
N LEU A 50 -73.14 2.78 48.25
CA LEU A 50 -73.73 2.40 46.97
C LEU A 50 -73.71 0.87 46.80
N PRO A 51 -74.65 0.26 46.05
CA PRO A 51 -74.62 -1.15 45.73
C PRO A 51 -73.30 -1.56 45.04
N PRO A 52 -72.80 -2.79 45.23
CA PRO A 52 -71.52 -3.24 44.71
C PRO A 52 -71.44 -3.18 43.17
N GLU A 53 -72.56 -3.38 42.48
CA GLU A 53 -72.67 -3.25 41.02
C GLU A 53 -72.44 -1.79 40.57
N THR A 54 -73.02 -0.84 41.31
CA THR A 54 -72.82 0.60 41.06
C THR A 54 -71.40 1.04 41.39
N GLN A 55 -70.81 0.50 42.46
CA GLN A 55 -69.41 0.75 42.81
C GLN A 55 -68.45 0.29 41.71
N ALA A 56 -68.67 -0.92 41.16
CA ALA A 56 -67.88 -1.45 40.06
C ALA A 56 -68.02 -0.60 38.78
N ALA A 57 -69.24 -0.19 38.44
CA ALA A 57 -69.50 0.68 37.28
C ALA A 57 -68.81 2.06 37.42
N LEU A 58 -68.83 2.65 38.62
CA LEU A 58 -68.17 3.93 38.89
C LEU A 58 -66.64 3.81 38.87
N LEU A 59 -66.08 2.71 39.40
CA LEU A 59 -64.64 2.44 39.32
C LEU A 59 -64.19 2.23 37.87
N ALA A 60 -64.93 1.45 37.08
CA ALA A 60 -64.64 1.25 35.66
C ALA A 60 -64.67 2.57 34.88
N ARG A 61 -65.63 3.45 35.18
CA ARG A 61 -65.74 4.77 34.54
C ARG A 61 -64.64 5.73 34.97
N MET A 62 -64.11 5.61 36.19
CA MET A 62 -62.96 6.40 36.66
C MET A 62 -61.64 5.92 36.05
N VAL A 63 -61.45 4.60 35.89
CA VAL A 63 -60.27 4.04 35.22
C VAL A 63 -60.25 4.40 33.74
N GLY A 64 -61.41 4.49 33.07
CA GLY A 64 -61.53 4.99 31.70
C GLY A 64 -61.40 6.51 31.52
N GLN A 65 -61.30 7.29 32.61
CA GLN A 65 -61.03 8.74 32.59
C GLN A 65 -59.62 9.10 33.07
N GLU A 66 -58.80 8.10 33.39
CA GLU A 66 -57.36 8.21 33.70
C GLU A 66 -56.49 7.65 32.56
N GLU A 67 -56.97 7.70 31.32
CA GLU A 67 -56.03 7.82 30.20
C GLU A 67 -55.47 9.25 30.23
N PRO A 68 -54.15 9.44 30.36
CA PRO A 68 -53.57 10.77 30.23
C PRO A 68 -53.77 11.20 28.77
N GLN A 69 -54.76 12.07 28.54
CA GLN A 69 -54.65 12.99 27.41
C GLN A 69 -53.30 13.70 27.58
N PRO A 70 -52.42 13.71 26.57
CA PRO A 70 -51.26 14.57 26.62
C PRO A 70 -51.81 15.99 26.69
N GLU A 71 -51.73 16.60 27.87
CA GLU A 71 -51.69 18.06 27.94
C GLU A 71 -50.66 18.51 26.89
N PRO A 72 -50.91 19.59 26.13
CA PRO A 72 -49.82 20.22 25.41
C PRO A 72 -48.83 20.61 26.50
N VAL A 73 -47.80 19.79 26.66
CA VAL A 73 -46.55 20.16 27.28
C VAL A 73 -46.27 21.48 26.58
N GLN A 74 -46.43 22.58 27.31
CA GLN A 74 -45.76 23.81 26.93
C GLN A 74 -44.38 23.33 26.56
N GLU A 75 -44.02 23.46 25.30
CA GLU A 75 -42.65 23.27 24.88
C GLU A 75 -41.87 24.22 25.77
N GLN A 76 -41.41 23.69 26.92
CA GLN A 76 -40.11 23.99 27.42
C GLN A 76 -39.27 23.63 26.22
N LYS A 77 -39.01 24.66 25.39
CA LYS A 77 -37.88 24.65 24.48
C LYS A 77 -36.85 23.82 25.20
N PRO A 78 -36.36 22.72 24.61
CA PRO A 78 -35.16 22.11 25.15
C PRO A 78 -34.25 23.32 25.37
N CYS A 79 -33.94 23.62 26.62
CA CYS A 79 -32.75 24.40 26.84
C CYS A 79 -31.74 23.49 26.15
N GLU A 80 -31.28 23.91 24.98
CA GLU A 80 -30.14 23.31 24.34
C GLU A 80 -29.05 23.47 25.40
N ARG A 81 -28.96 22.48 26.29
CA ARG A 81 -27.96 22.41 27.32
C ARG A 81 -26.72 22.15 26.52
N ASP A 82 -26.04 23.23 26.17
CA ASP A 82 -24.84 23.30 25.36
C ASP A 82 -24.11 21.96 25.33
N VAL A 83 -24.39 21.16 24.29
CA VAL A 83 -23.66 19.92 23.98
C VAL A 83 -22.18 20.25 23.70
N LEU A 84 -21.84 21.54 23.65
CA LEU A 84 -20.53 22.13 23.47
C LEU A 84 -19.56 22.04 24.67
N SER A 85 -19.96 21.64 25.88
CA SER A 85 -19.12 21.90 27.06
C SER A 85 -18.36 20.69 27.65
N ALA A 86 -18.95 19.48 27.69
CA ALA A 86 -18.32 18.34 28.39
C ALA A 86 -17.10 17.73 27.66
N SER A 87 -17.05 17.83 26.33
CA SER A 87 -15.98 17.26 25.48
C SER A 87 -14.66 18.05 25.52
N ARG A 88 -14.68 19.29 26.04
CA ARG A 88 -13.49 20.16 26.16
C ARG A 88 -12.67 19.89 27.42
N PHE A 89 -13.21 19.11 28.37
CA PHE A 89 -12.55 18.81 29.63
C PHE A 89 -11.65 17.58 29.54
N SER A 90 -10.46 17.65 30.14
CA SER A 90 -9.58 16.49 30.30
C SER A 90 -10.28 15.36 31.07
N ASP A 91 -9.85 14.11 30.91
CA ASP A 91 -10.43 12.94 31.63
C ASP A 91 -10.44 13.15 33.15
N SER A 92 -9.40 13.79 33.67
CA SER A 92 -9.31 14.18 35.07
C SER A 92 -10.38 15.21 35.46
N GLN A 93 -10.59 16.26 34.65
CA GLN A 93 -11.66 17.24 34.89
C GLN A 93 -13.05 16.62 34.77
N ARG A 94 -13.26 15.72 33.80
CA ARG A 94 -14.52 14.98 33.61
C ARG A 94 -14.81 14.07 34.81
N SER A 95 -13.81 13.37 35.33
CA SER A 95 -13.96 12.52 36.52
C SER A 95 -14.35 13.32 37.76
N VAL A 96 -13.72 14.48 37.98
CA VAL A 96 -14.08 15.40 39.09
C VAL A 96 -15.48 15.97 38.90
N MET A 97 -15.82 16.38 37.67
CA MET A 97 -17.14 16.90 37.31
C MET A 97 -18.25 15.88 37.58
N GLN A 98 -18.06 14.64 37.12
CA GLN A 98 -19.00 13.53 37.35
C GLN A 98 -19.14 13.19 38.83
N ALA A 99 -18.03 13.22 39.58
CA ALA A 99 -18.06 13.03 41.03
C ALA A 99 -18.88 14.12 41.73
N ARG A 100 -18.68 15.40 41.37
CA ARG A 100 -19.47 16.53 41.92
C ARG A 100 -20.94 16.46 41.51
N LEU A 101 -21.22 16.05 40.29
CA LEU A 101 -22.57 15.89 39.77
C LEU A 101 -23.36 14.83 40.54
N SER A 102 -22.71 13.75 40.98
CA SER A 102 -23.37 12.74 41.82
C SER A 102 -23.90 13.31 43.14
N PHE A 103 -23.15 14.22 43.78
CA PHE A 103 -23.60 14.91 44.99
C PHE A 103 -24.72 15.90 44.71
N VAL A 104 -24.66 16.62 43.59
CA VAL A 104 -25.73 17.54 43.19
C VAL A 104 -27.04 16.78 42.95
N ARG A 105 -27.01 15.69 42.18
CA ARG A 105 -28.19 14.84 41.92
C ARG A 105 -28.74 14.20 43.18
N GLU A 106 -27.87 13.79 44.10
CA GLU A 106 -28.29 13.26 45.40
C GLU A 106 -29.02 14.32 46.23
N ILE A 107 -28.50 15.55 46.27
CA ILE A 107 -29.17 16.67 46.97
C ILE A 107 -30.52 16.98 46.33
N GLU A 108 -30.62 17.00 44.99
CA GLU A 108 -31.89 17.18 44.28
C GLU A 108 -32.91 16.07 44.60
N ARG A 109 -32.44 14.81 44.70
CA ARG A 109 -33.27 13.67 45.10
C ARG A 109 -33.83 13.83 46.51
N MET A 110 -32.97 14.13 47.48
CA MET A 110 -33.39 14.34 48.87
C MET A 110 -34.29 15.56 49.03
N SER A 111 -34.07 16.60 48.22
CA SER A 111 -34.85 17.85 48.25
C SER A 111 -36.32 17.69 47.84
N LYS A 112 -36.73 16.52 47.30
CA LYS A 112 -38.14 16.19 47.05
C LYS A 112 -38.93 15.91 48.33
N GLY A 113 -38.26 15.50 49.40
CA GLY A 113 -38.90 15.14 50.69
C GLY A 113 -38.49 16.01 51.88
N VAL A 114 -37.34 16.69 51.80
CA VAL A 114 -36.84 17.60 52.85
C VAL A 114 -36.35 18.92 52.26
N SER A 115 -36.13 19.94 53.09
CA SER A 115 -35.53 21.19 52.60
C SER A 115 -34.11 20.97 52.09
N GLN A 116 -33.69 21.76 51.09
CA GLN A 116 -32.34 21.68 50.51
C GLN A 116 -31.24 21.84 51.57
N GLN A 117 -31.44 22.72 52.56
CA GLN A 117 -30.49 22.90 53.66
C GLN A 117 -30.38 21.64 54.51
N ARG A 118 -31.50 20.97 54.80
CA ARG A 118 -31.50 19.70 55.55
C ARG A 118 -30.81 18.59 54.75
N ALA A 119 -31.07 18.48 53.44
CA ALA A 119 -30.38 17.52 52.57
C ALA A 119 -28.86 17.72 52.55
N VAL A 120 -28.39 18.97 52.42
CA VAL A 120 -26.95 19.29 52.47
C VAL A 120 -26.34 18.93 53.83
N MET A 121 -27.01 19.27 54.94
CA MET A 121 -26.51 18.94 56.28
C MET A 121 -26.49 17.43 56.55
N THR A 122 -27.47 16.67 56.04
CA THR A 122 -27.48 15.21 56.16
C THR A 122 -26.32 14.59 55.40
N LEU A 123 -26.02 15.01 54.17
CA LEU A 123 -24.87 14.49 53.43
C LEU A 123 -23.53 14.85 54.07
N VAL A 124 -23.42 16.04 54.67
CA VAL A 124 -22.21 16.44 55.42
C VAL A 124 -22.07 15.60 56.70
N GLY A 125 -23.16 15.33 57.41
CA GLY A 125 -23.17 14.46 58.60
C GLY A 125 -22.75 13.03 58.25
N LEU A 126 -23.41 12.40 57.26
CA LEU A 126 -23.05 11.07 56.78
C LEU A 126 -21.60 10.99 56.27
N ALA A 127 -21.09 12.04 55.65
CA ALA A 127 -19.70 12.10 55.20
C ALA A 127 -18.70 12.19 56.37
N ARG A 128 -19.10 12.80 57.49
CA ARG A 128 -18.29 12.92 58.70
C ARG A 128 -18.26 11.61 59.49
N ASP A 129 -19.41 10.95 59.58
CA ASP A 129 -19.59 9.74 60.39
C ASP A 129 -19.15 8.47 59.64
N GLY A 130 -18.90 8.57 58.32
CA GLY A 130 -18.46 7.45 57.47
C GLY A 130 -19.61 6.63 56.88
N ASP A 131 -20.85 7.05 57.12
CA ASP A 131 -22.08 6.34 56.74
C ASP A 131 -22.65 6.75 55.37
N LEU A 132 -21.82 7.35 54.51
CA LEU A 132 -22.24 7.60 53.12
C LEU A 132 -22.45 6.28 52.36
N PRO A 133 -23.43 6.23 51.45
CA PRO A 133 -23.54 5.11 50.51
C PRO A 133 -22.20 4.83 49.82
N PRO A 134 -21.79 3.55 49.63
CA PRO A 134 -20.48 3.20 49.07
C PRO A 134 -20.17 3.94 47.76
N TYR A 135 -21.18 4.10 46.90
CA TYR A 135 -21.11 4.86 45.66
C TYR A 135 -20.68 6.33 45.84
N LEU A 136 -21.19 7.02 46.86
CA LEU A 136 -20.86 8.43 47.12
C LEU A 136 -19.54 8.54 47.89
N ALA A 137 -19.26 7.63 48.82
CA ALA A 137 -18.01 7.59 49.59
C ALA A 137 -16.77 7.57 48.67
N GLU A 138 -16.77 6.69 47.65
CA GLU A 138 -15.69 6.62 46.65
C GLU A 138 -15.48 7.93 45.84
N ARG A 139 -16.56 8.71 45.68
CA ARG A 139 -16.57 9.94 44.87
C ARG A 139 -16.15 11.18 45.65
N VAL A 140 -16.17 11.16 46.98
CA VAL A 140 -15.73 12.28 47.85
C VAL A 140 -14.30 12.69 47.50
N VAL A 141 -13.38 11.71 47.43
CA VAL A 141 -11.96 11.94 47.14
C VAL A 141 -11.77 12.58 45.76
N ARG A 142 -12.52 12.10 44.76
CA ARG A 142 -12.45 12.63 43.39
C ARG A 142 -13.05 14.04 43.30
N ALA A 143 -14.16 14.31 43.98
CA ALA A 143 -14.86 15.60 43.92
C ALA A 143 -14.04 16.75 44.54
N ASN A 144 -13.21 16.44 45.53
CA ASN A 144 -12.36 17.43 46.21
C ASN A 144 -11.13 17.90 45.39
N ASP A 145 -10.80 17.24 44.26
CA ASP A 145 -9.78 17.62 43.25
C ASP A 145 -8.33 17.80 43.78
N ARG A 146 -8.12 17.74 45.10
CA ARG A 146 -6.80 17.85 45.76
C ARG A 146 -6.57 16.65 46.67
N LYS A 147 -5.40 16.01 46.52
CA LYS A 147 -4.94 14.91 47.36
C LYS A 147 -4.54 15.44 48.74
N THR A 148 -5.50 15.60 49.63
CA THR A 148 -5.24 15.78 51.06
C THR A 148 -6.22 14.89 51.79
N ALA A 149 -5.72 13.89 52.52
CA ALA A 149 -6.53 12.82 53.12
C ALA A 149 -7.58 13.36 54.12
N ASP A 150 -7.33 14.53 54.71
CA ASP A 150 -8.14 15.09 55.81
C ASP A 150 -9.32 15.98 55.37
N ARG A 151 -9.58 16.13 54.06
CA ARG A 151 -10.69 16.99 53.59
C ARG A 151 -11.95 16.18 53.30
N SER A 152 -12.92 16.25 54.21
CA SER A 152 -14.30 15.78 54.00
C SER A 152 -15.17 16.82 53.25
N LEU A 153 -16.44 16.47 52.98
CA LEU A 153 -17.41 17.40 52.39
C LEU A 153 -17.82 18.46 53.41
N SER A 154 -17.88 19.73 52.98
CA SER A 154 -18.39 20.83 53.80
C SER A 154 -19.69 21.39 53.20
N GLU A 155 -20.53 21.97 54.05
CA GLU A 155 -21.75 22.66 53.63
C GLU A 155 -21.44 23.74 52.57
N ARG A 156 -20.39 24.53 52.78
CA ARG A 156 -19.94 25.56 51.85
C ARG A 156 -19.55 24.99 50.49
N THR A 157 -18.89 23.82 50.47
CA THR A 157 -18.47 23.14 49.23
C THR A 157 -19.69 22.67 48.42
N LEU A 158 -20.65 22.01 49.07
CA LEU A 158 -21.86 21.52 48.40
C LEU A 158 -22.75 22.66 47.90
N LYS A 159 -22.92 23.72 48.71
CA LYS A 159 -23.63 24.94 48.29
C LYS A 159 -22.96 25.62 47.09
N ARG A 160 -21.62 25.68 47.07
CA ARG A 160 -20.87 26.19 45.93
C ARG A 160 -21.13 25.35 44.67
N TRP A 161 -21.04 24.03 44.74
CA TRP A 161 -21.32 23.16 43.59
C TRP A 161 -22.76 23.28 43.09
N LEU A 162 -23.74 23.39 43.98
CA LEU A 162 -25.13 23.67 43.60
C LEU A 162 -25.27 25.02 42.89
N SER A 163 -24.57 26.05 43.37
CA SER A 163 -24.55 27.36 42.73
C SER A 163 -23.89 27.32 41.36
N ASP A 164 -22.75 26.63 41.23
CA ASP A 164 -22.04 26.47 39.96
C ASP A 164 -22.88 25.64 38.96
N TYR A 165 -23.57 24.60 39.43
CA TYR A 165 -24.48 23.79 38.62
C TYR A 165 -25.69 24.59 38.13
N ARG A 166 -26.26 25.45 38.98
CA ARG A 166 -27.39 26.31 38.59
C ARG A 166 -26.98 27.38 37.58
N ARG A 167 -25.75 27.90 37.68
CA ARG A 167 -25.25 28.94 36.78
C ARG A 167 -24.82 28.38 35.42
N ASP A 168 -24.02 27.32 35.43
CA ASP A 168 -23.29 26.84 34.24
C ASP A 168 -23.58 25.36 33.90
N GLY A 169 -24.61 24.75 34.50
CA GLY A 169 -24.98 23.35 34.29
C GLY A 169 -23.92 22.35 34.75
N GLU A 170 -23.89 21.17 34.13
CA GLU A 170 -22.90 20.12 34.45
C GLU A 170 -21.45 20.61 34.25
N ALA A 171 -21.23 21.49 33.27
CA ALA A 171 -19.91 22.04 32.97
C ALA A 171 -19.33 22.92 34.07
N GLY A 172 -20.18 23.65 34.81
CA GLY A 172 -19.78 24.47 35.96
C GLY A 172 -19.13 23.67 37.09
N LEU A 173 -19.39 22.36 37.15
CA LEU A 173 -18.83 21.48 38.17
C LEU A 173 -17.38 21.07 37.86
N ALA A 174 -16.89 21.25 36.64
CA ALA A 174 -15.51 20.93 36.29
C ALA A 174 -14.52 21.88 37.02
N PRO A 175 -13.37 21.38 37.51
CA PRO A 175 -12.39 22.25 38.15
C PRO A 175 -11.74 23.17 37.11
N VAL A 176 -11.71 24.47 37.43
CA VAL A 176 -11.04 25.50 36.64
C VAL A 176 -9.54 25.27 36.72
N ARG A 177 -8.93 24.83 35.61
CA ARG A 177 -7.47 24.77 35.47
C ARG A 177 -6.99 26.03 34.77
N ARG A 178 -5.84 26.56 35.20
CA ARG A 178 -5.15 27.62 34.46
C ARG A 178 -4.80 27.07 33.08
N GLN A 179 -5.34 27.69 32.04
CA GLN A 179 -4.92 27.38 30.67
C GLN A 179 -3.48 27.83 30.50
N ALA A 180 -2.71 27.07 29.72
CA ALA A 180 -1.37 27.48 29.37
C ALA A 180 -1.46 28.79 28.59
N ASP A 181 -0.73 29.82 29.04
CA ASP A 181 -0.64 31.05 28.29
C ASP A 181 0.05 30.78 26.95
N MET A 182 -0.70 30.92 25.85
CA MET A 182 -0.22 30.73 24.48
C MET A 182 0.15 32.05 23.81
N SER A 183 0.25 33.14 24.58
CA SER A 183 0.76 34.41 24.10
C SER A 183 2.15 34.25 23.47
N VAL A 184 2.38 34.97 22.37
CA VAL A 184 3.67 35.05 21.72
C VAL A 184 4.47 36.15 22.41
N PRO A 185 5.60 35.84 23.07
CA PRO A 185 6.41 36.87 23.71
C PRO A 185 6.98 37.85 22.67
N ALA A 186 7.16 39.12 23.05
CA ALA A 186 7.66 40.17 22.15
C ALA A 186 9.02 39.83 21.50
N TRP A 187 9.89 39.11 22.22
CA TRP A 187 11.21 38.66 21.72
C TRP A 187 11.14 37.50 20.72
N ALA A 188 10.02 36.79 20.62
CA ALA A 188 9.93 35.55 19.86
C ALA A 188 10.13 35.72 18.35
N PRO A 189 9.54 36.72 17.66
CA PRO A 189 9.77 36.94 16.24
C PRO A 189 11.25 37.15 15.89
N ASP A 190 11.98 37.89 16.73
CA ASP A 190 13.40 38.18 16.51
C ASP A 190 14.26 36.94 16.67
N PHE A 191 14.04 36.15 17.73
CA PHE A 191 14.71 34.85 17.88
C PHE A 191 14.41 33.90 16.71
N LEU A 192 13.14 33.84 16.26
CA LEU A 192 12.75 32.97 15.16
C LEU A 192 13.48 33.33 13.85
N ARG A 193 13.87 34.58 13.60
CA ARG A 193 14.69 34.95 12.42
C ARG A 193 16.07 34.28 12.41
N HIS A 194 16.61 33.93 13.57
CA HIS A 194 17.88 33.20 13.70
C HIS A 194 17.67 31.69 13.60
N PHE A 195 16.57 31.18 14.14
CA PHE A 195 16.27 29.75 14.17
C PHE A 195 15.63 29.20 12.87
N GLN A 196 14.78 29.99 12.21
CA GLN A 196 13.97 29.61 11.04
C GLN A 196 14.71 29.79 9.71
N ARG A 197 15.90 29.20 9.60
CA ARG A 197 16.76 29.29 8.41
C ARG A 197 17.03 27.91 7.79
N PRO A 198 17.26 27.83 6.46
CA PRO A 198 17.53 26.56 5.77
C PRO A 198 18.77 25.82 6.27
N THR A 199 19.73 26.51 6.89
CA THR A 199 20.95 25.93 7.49
C THR A 199 20.69 25.09 8.74
N LYS A 200 19.44 25.05 9.22
CA LYS A 200 18.99 24.24 10.36
C LYS A 200 19.87 24.39 11.62
N PRO A 201 20.22 25.63 12.07
CA PRO A 201 21.07 25.82 13.24
C PRO A 201 20.44 25.18 14.49
N SER A 202 21.30 24.75 15.43
CA SER A 202 20.84 24.27 16.74
C SER A 202 20.20 25.40 17.53
N VAL A 203 19.40 25.07 18.56
CA VAL A 203 18.77 26.08 19.41
C VAL A 203 19.83 26.91 20.13
N GLU A 204 20.93 26.28 20.55
CA GLU A 204 22.06 26.89 21.23
C GLU A 204 22.77 27.90 20.33
N SER A 205 23.06 27.52 19.08
CA SER A 205 23.73 28.37 18.10
C SER A 205 22.85 29.56 17.70
N ALA A 206 21.57 29.32 17.39
CA ALA A 206 20.62 30.39 17.06
C ALA A 206 20.41 31.35 18.23
N TYR A 207 20.41 30.83 19.46
CA TYR A 207 20.28 31.66 20.66
C TYR A 207 21.54 32.49 20.93
N ALA A 208 22.74 31.94 20.68
CA ALA A 208 23.99 32.69 20.80
C ALA A 208 24.04 33.87 19.81
N GLU A 209 23.62 33.66 18.55
CA GLU A 209 23.53 34.74 17.56
C GLU A 209 22.50 35.81 17.96
N TYR A 210 21.30 35.37 18.38
CA TYR A 210 20.23 36.27 18.82
C TYR A 210 20.67 37.09 20.03
N ALA A 211 21.29 36.45 21.00
CA ALA A 211 21.82 37.04 22.22
C ALA A 211 22.84 38.15 21.97
N ALA A 212 23.73 37.96 20.99
CA ALA A 212 24.75 38.94 20.63
C ALA A 212 24.16 40.22 20.00
N LYS A 213 22.95 40.11 19.44
CA LYS A 213 22.26 41.21 18.72
C LYS A 213 21.07 41.78 19.49
N CYS A 214 20.74 41.22 20.65
CA CYS A 214 19.56 41.63 21.42
C CYS A 214 19.86 42.90 22.23
N THR A 215 19.20 44.01 21.88
CA THR A 215 19.22 45.27 22.64
C THR A 215 17.96 45.38 23.51
N GLY A 216 17.98 44.80 24.71
CA GLY A 216 16.82 44.80 25.62
C GLY A 216 16.72 43.58 26.55
N ASP A 217 15.52 43.37 27.13
CA ASP A 217 15.22 42.25 28.04
C ASP A 217 15.34 40.90 27.33
N ARG A 218 16.36 40.13 27.73
CA ARG A 218 16.75 38.90 27.06
C ARG A 218 16.10 37.68 27.73
N PRO A 219 15.36 36.84 26.98
CA PRO A 219 14.86 35.58 27.51
C PRO A 219 16.02 34.62 27.78
N SER A 220 15.93 33.80 28.81
CA SER A 220 16.83 32.66 29.01
C SER A 220 16.64 31.60 27.93
N ILE A 221 17.68 30.80 27.67
CA ILE A 221 17.59 29.66 26.74
C ILE A 221 16.47 28.67 27.12
N HIS A 222 16.17 28.54 28.42
CA HIS A 222 15.07 27.71 28.90
C HIS A 222 13.69 28.27 28.54
N GLN A 223 13.52 29.60 28.56
CA GLN A 223 12.29 30.25 28.09
C GLN A 223 12.11 30.07 26.57
N VAL A 224 13.19 30.18 25.81
CA VAL A 224 13.21 29.91 24.36
C VAL A 224 12.82 28.47 24.05
N ARG A 225 13.45 27.48 24.71
CA ARG A 225 13.10 26.05 24.55
C ARG A 225 11.64 25.77 24.94
N ARG A 226 11.14 26.41 26.01
CA ARG A 226 9.73 26.29 26.43
C ARG A 226 8.79 26.88 25.40
N PHE A 227 9.11 28.03 24.81
CA PHE A 227 8.34 28.65 23.74
C PHE A 227 8.33 27.78 22.47
N LEU A 228 9.48 27.26 22.04
CA LEU A 228 9.55 26.35 20.89
C LEU A 228 8.72 25.07 21.07
N LYS A 229 8.56 24.59 22.31
CA LYS A 229 7.65 23.47 22.64
C LYS A 229 6.16 23.83 22.53
N LYS A 230 5.80 25.12 22.62
CA LYS A 230 4.41 25.60 22.45
C LYS A 230 4.03 25.73 20.97
N LEU A 231 5.00 25.95 20.09
CA LEU A 231 4.75 26.07 18.65
C LEU A 231 4.31 24.73 18.04
N SER A 232 3.44 24.80 17.03
CA SER A 232 3.16 23.63 16.19
C SER A 232 4.43 23.19 15.45
N ALA A 233 4.49 21.92 15.06
CA ALA A 233 5.64 21.40 14.30
C ALA A 233 5.88 22.21 13.02
N GLU A 234 4.81 22.57 12.31
CA GLU A 234 4.87 23.44 11.13
C GLU A 234 5.42 24.83 11.47
N ALA A 235 4.87 25.50 12.48
CA ALA A 235 5.32 26.83 12.87
C ALA A 235 6.78 26.83 13.31
N ARG A 236 7.27 25.75 13.94
CA ARG A 236 8.66 25.59 14.37
C ARG A 236 9.63 25.38 13.20
N GLU A 237 9.26 24.54 12.24
CA GLU A 237 10.10 24.17 11.10
C GLU A 237 9.96 25.11 9.88
N ARG A 238 9.02 26.07 9.94
CA ARG A 238 8.88 27.12 8.93
C ARG A 238 10.24 27.80 8.68
N GLY A 239 10.59 27.98 7.41
CA GLY A 239 11.89 28.54 6.98
C GLY A 239 13.11 27.60 7.14
N ARG A 240 13.02 26.55 7.98
CA ARG A 240 14.06 25.50 8.12
C ARG A 240 13.93 24.40 7.08
N ARG A 241 12.72 24.21 6.57
CA ARG A 241 12.33 23.22 5.57
C ARG A 241 11.80 23.95 4.34
N SER A 242 12.04 23.40 3.16
CA SER A 242 11.41 23.89 1.93
C SER A 242 9.88 23.73 2.02
N PRO A 243 9.09 24.47 1.22
CA PRO A 243 7.64 24.25 1.16
C PRO A 243 7.24 22.79 0.89
N GLN A 244 8.08 22.05 0.16
CA GLN A 244 7.87 20.61 -0.09
C GLN A 244 8.12 19.75 1.15
N GLU A 245 9.24 19.97 1.87
CA GLU A 245 9.53 19.25 3.12
C GLU A 245 8.54 19.60 4.25
N LEU A 246 7.96 20.81 4.20
CA LEU A 246 6.92 21.26 5.14
C LEU A 246 5.60 20.50 4.95
N LYS A 247 5.27 20.06 3.73
CA LYS A 247 4.06 19.25 3.48
C LYS A 247 4.02 17.96 4.31
N ALA A 248 5.17 17.42 4.72
CA ALA A 248 5.23 16.25 5.61
C ALA A 248 4.68 16.54 7.03
N LEU A 249 4.63 17.81 7.44
CA LEU A 249 4.13 18.26 8.74
C LEU A 249 2.70 18.83 8.64
N GLN A 250 2.19 19.01 7.42
CA GLN A 250 0.86 19.57 7.16
C GLN A 250 -0.20 18.46 7.10
N PRO A 251 -1.48 18.79 7.34
CA PRO A 251 -2.58 17.88 7.10
C PRO A 251 -2.59 17.41 5.64
N PHE A 252 -2.71 16.10 5.44
CA PHE A 252 -2.79 15.49 4.11
C PHE A 252 -4.18 14.94 3.83
N LYS A 253 -4.64 15.06 2.58
CA LYS A 253 -5.88 14.42 2.14
C LYS A 253 -5.58 12.99 1.73
N ARG A 254 -6.23 12.03 2.39
CA ARG A 254 -6.18 10.62 1.98
C ARG A 254 -7.11 10.44 0.80
N ARG A 255 -6.59 9.93 -0.32
CA ARG A 255 -7.42 9.45 -1.44
C ARG A 255 -7.90 8.05 -1.11
N ASP A 256 -9.20 7.85 -1.10
CA ASP A 256 -9.81 6.52 -0.96
C ASP A 256 -10.01 5.92 -2.36
N THR A 257 -9.82 4.60 -2.48
CA THR A 257 -9.95 3.85 -3.74
C THR A 257 -11.12 2.88 -3.72
N ARG A 258 -11.93 2.86 -2.65
CA ARG A 258 -13.04 1.91 -2.49
C ARG A 258 -14.15 2.02 -3.53
N SER A 259 -14.32 3.18 -4.15
CA SER A 259 -15.33 3.42 -5.18
C SER A 259 -14.80 3.24 -6.61
N ILE A 260 -13.53 2.86 -6.76
CA ILE A 260 -12.89 2.67 -8.06
C ILE A 260 -13.01 1.19 -8.41
N MET A 261 -13.66 0.90 -9.53
CA MET A 261 -13.76 -0.44 -10.09
C MET A 261 -12.47 -0.79 -10.85
N PRO A 262 -12.17 -2.09 -11.06
CA PRO A 262 -11.07 -2.47 -11.93
C PRO A 262 -11.29 -1.89 -13.34
N GLY A 263 -10.22 -1.41 -13.98
CA GLY A 263 -10.30 -0.77 -15.30
C GLY A 263 -10.71 0.70 -15.27
N ASP A 264 -11.23 1.25 -14.16
CA ASP A 264 -11.59 2.68 -14.13
C ASP A 264 -10.35 3.57 -14.26
N VAL A 265 -9.28 3.23 -13.53
CA VAL A 265 -8.07 4.05 -13.49
C VAL A 265 -6.83 3.16 -13.54
N TYR A 266 -6.07 3.30 -14.63
CA TYR A 266 -4.71 2.77 -14.72
C TYR A 266 -3.71 3.87 -14.38
N THR A 267 -2.65 3.52 -13.66
CA THR A 267 -1.54 4.44 -13.38
C THR A 267 -0.24 3.82 -13.80
N ALA A 268 0.66 4.64 -14.34
CA ALA A 268 1.96 4.19 -14.81
C ALA A 268 3.08 5.10 -14.30
N ASP A 269 4.23 4.49 -14.07
CA ASP A 269 5.44 5.20 -13.65
C ASP A 269 6.70 4.45 -14.10
N GLY A 270 7.75 5.22 -14.35
CA GLY A 270 9.08 4.73 -14.70
C GLY A 270 9.95 4.55 -13.45
N HIS A 271 10.79 3.53 -13.45
CA HIS A 271 11.76 3.29 -12.40
C HIS A 271 13.04 2.68 -12.95
N LYS A 272 14.16 3.37 -12.70
CA LYS A 272 15.49 2.86 -12.98
C LYS A 272 15.84 1.71 -12.05
N PHE A 273 16.03 0.52 -12.60
CA PHE A 273 16.32 -0.66 -11.81
C PHE A 273 17.62 -0.52 -11.02
N ASP A 274 17.62 -0.96 -9.76
CA ASP A 274 18.74 -0.79 -8.82
C ASP A 274 19.79 -1.91 -8.89
N ALA A 275 19.83 -2.68 -9.99
CA ALA A 275 20.85 -3.68 -10.24
C ALA A 275 21.31 -3.63 -11.71
N GLU A 276 22.52 -4.15 -11.98
CA GLU A 276 23.01 -4.31 -13.35
C GLU A 276 22.49 -5.62 -13.98
N VAL A 277 22.19 -5.57 -15.28
CA VAL A 277 21.77 -6.69 -16.13
C VAL A 277 22.62 -6.67 -17.41
N LEU A 278 22.90 -7.82 -18.03
CA LEU A 278 23.60 -7.86 -19.31
C LEU A 278 22.68 -7.43 -20.46
N ASN A 279 23.12 -6.46 -21.26
CA ASN A 279 22.38 -6.00 -22.43
C ASN A 279 22.39 -7.09 -23.52
N PRO A 280 21.23 -7.49 -24.05
CA PRO A 280 21.15 -8.57 -25.03
C PRO A 280 21.80 -8.21 -26.38
N ARG A 281 21.90 -6.92 -26.72
CA ARG A 281 22.51 -6.45 -27.98
C ARG A 281 24.01 -6.25 -27.85
N THR A 282 24.47 -5.66 -26.75
CA THR A 282 25.87 -5.26 -26.60
C THR A 282 26.70 -6.20 -25.73
N GLY A 283 26.05 -7.10 -24.98
CA GLY A 283 26.69 -7.97 -23.98
C GLY A 283 27.26 -7.22 -22.77
N LYS A 284 27.07 -5.89 -22.69
CA LYS A 284 27.63 -5.05 -21.63
C LYS A 284 26.63 -4.92 -20.47
N PRO A 285 27.11 -4.83 -19.22
CA PRO A 285 26.25 -4.50 -18.08
C PRO A 285 25.65 -3.11 -18.22
N TYR A 286 24.34 -3.01 -18.03
CA TYR A 286 23.58 -1.77 -17.97
C TYR A 286 22.50 -1.85 -16.89
N ARG A 287 21.89 -0.70 -16.57
CA ARG A 287 20.74 -0.64 -15.67
C ARG A 287 19.49 -0.44 -16.50
N PRO A 288 18.56 -1.41 -16.54
CA PRO A 288 17.32 -1.24 -17.29
C PRO A 288 16.41 -0.19 -16.65
N GLU A 289 15.66 0.50 -17.49
CA GLU A 289 14.52 1.32 -17.07
C GLU A 289 13.25 0.47 -17.14
N THR A 290 12.51 0.40 -16.04
CA THR A 290 11.28 -0.39 -15.93
C THR A 290 10.08 0.54 -15.89
N THR A 291 9.11 0.35 -16.77
CA THR A 291 7.83 1.06 -16.71
C THR A 291 6.74 0.08 -16.30
N THR A 292 5.96 0.41 -15.28
CA THR A 292 4.90 -0.47 -14.75
C THR A 292 3.56 0.19 -14.88
N VAL A 293 2.53 -0.57 -15.26
CA VAL A 293 1.13 -0.14 -15.26
C VAL A 293 0.37 -0.92 -14.18
N LEU A 294 -0.30 -0.18 -13.30
CA LEU A 294 -1.14 -0.71 -12.23
C LEU A 294 -2.60 -0.31 -12.42
N ASP A 295 -3.50 -1.23 -12.11
CA ASP A 295 -4.89 -0.90 -11.83
C ASP A 295 -5.04 -0.29 -10.42
N VAL A 296 -5.64 0.89 -10.30
CA VAL A 296 -5.74 1.62 -9.03
C VAL A 296 -6.75 0.98 -8.07
N GLY A 297 -7.85 0.43 -8.59
CA GLY A 297 -8.92 -0.17 -7.76
C GLY A 297 -8.44 -1.42 -7.04
N THR A 298 -7.84 -2.35 -7.79
CA THR A 298 -7.38 -3.67 -7.30
C THR A 298 -5.91 -3.70 -6.90
N ARG A 299 -5.11 -2.70 -7.30
CA ARG A 299 -3.64 -2.67 -7.16
C ARG A 299 -2.92 -3.76 -7.95
N ARG A 300 -3.57 -4.35 -8.95
CA ARG A 300 -2.98 -5.40 -9.78
C ARG A 300 -1.96 -4.78 -10.73
N ALA A 301 -0.75 -5.33 -10.76
CA ALA A 301 0.23 -5.03 -11.78
C ALA A 301 -0.22 -5.71 -13.07
N LEU A 302 -0.67 -4.89 -14.01
CA LEU A 302 -1.28 -5.35 -15.25
C LEU A 302 -0.29 -5.48 -16.37
N GLY A 303 0.71 -4.59 -16.47
CA GLY A 303 1.68 -4.64 -17.54
C GLY A 303 3.00 -3.99 -17.17
N TYR A 304 4.06 -4.37 -17.88
CA TYR A 304 5.37 -3.76 -17.70
C TYR A 304 6.13 -3.66 -19.02
N SER A 305 7.12 -2.78 -19.06
CA SER A 305 8.09 -2.69 -20.14
C SER A 305 9.48 -2.45 -19.59
N ILE A 306 10.48 -2.93 -20.33
CA ILE A 306 11.90 -2.82 -19.98
C ILE A 306 12.63 -2.17 -21.14
N GLY A 307 13.24 -1.03 -20.87
CA GLY A 307 14.02 -0.25 -21.83
C GLY A 307 15.44 0.02 -21.36
N GLU A 308 16.25 0.61 -22.24
CA GLU A 308 17.60 1.11 -21.88
C GLU A 308 17.54 2.48 -21.18
N ALA A 309 16.48 3.25 -21.47
CA ALA A 309 16.23 4.57 -20.91
C ALA A 309 14.73 4.85 -20.86
N GLU A 310 14.33 5.86 -20.09
CA GLU A 310 12.96 6.37 -20.07
C GLU A 310 12.57 6.85 -21.47
N SER A 311 11.50 6.25 -22.02
CA SER A 311 11.06 6.54 -23.38
C SER A 311 9.56 6.37 -23.52
N THR A 312 8.96 7.13 -24.42
CA THR A 312 7.54 7.01 -24.81
C THR A 312 7.20 5.58 -25.25
N VAL A 313 8.13 4.91 -25.93
CA VAL A 313 8.00 3.54 -26.40
C VAL A 313 7.82 2.57 -25.24
N GLY A 314 8.62 2.74 -24.17
CA GLY A 314 8.48 1.95 -22.96
C GLY A 314 7.10 2.09 -22.31
N VAL A 315 6.55 3.31 -22.29
CA VAL A 315 5.21 3.59 -21.76
C VAL A 315 4.12 2.92 -22.59
N VAL A 316 4.19 3.06 -23.92
CA VAL A 316 3.22 2.45 -24.85
C VAL A 316 3.27 0.92 -24.77
N ASP A 317 4.47 0.35 -24.71
CA ASP A 317 4.64 -1.11 -24.58
C ASP A 317 4.07 -1.64 -23.26
N ALA A 318 4.31 -0.93 -22.15
CA ALA A 318 3.76 -1.32 -20.85
C ALA A 318 2.23 -1.20 -20.83
N LEU A 319 1.68 -0.16 -21.48
CA LEU A 319 0.24 0.03 -21.63
C LEU A 319 -0.39 -1.05 -22.52
N ARG A 320 0.28 -1.44 -23.60
CA ARG A 320 -0.13 -2.54 -24.48
C ARG A 320 -0.24 -3.86 -23.72
N ASP A 321 0.80 -4.20 -22.94
CA ASP A 321 0.79 -5.41 -22.10
C ASP A 321 -0.33 -5.36 -21.06
N ALA A 322 -0.56 -4.19 -20.45
CA ALA A 322 -1.65 -3.98 -19.49
C ALA A 322 -3.03 -4.15 -20.09
N VAL A 323 -3.28 -3.62 -21.29
CA VAL A 323 -4.56 -3.77 -21.99
C VAL A 323 -4.78 -5.21 -22.44
N LYS A 324 -3.73 -5.94 -22.86
CA LYS A 324 -3.83 -7.37 -23.19
C LYS A 324 -4.19 -8.23 -21.99
N ARG A 325 -3.67 -7.91 -20.80
CA ARG A 325 -3.87 -8.71 -19.57
C ARG A 325 -5.09 -8.29 -18.74
N GLY A 326 -5.43 -6.99 -18.76
CA GLY A 326 -6.45 -6.38 -17.90
C GLY A 326 -7.66 -5.79 -18.63
N GLY A 327 -7.59 -5.64 -19.95
CA GLY A 327 -8.63 -4.97 -20.75
C GLY A 327 -8.50 -3.45 -20.78
N MET A 328 -9.49 -2.81 -21.40
CA MET A 328 -9.58 -1.36 -21.57
C MET A 328 -9.73 -0.63 -20.25
N PHE A 329 -9.33 0.64 -20.25
CA PHE A 329 -9.40 1.51 -19.09
C PHE A 329 -10.15 2.80 -19.40
N ALA A 330 -10.75 3.42 -18.39
CA ALA A 330 -11.42 4.72 -18.55
C ALA A 330 -10.46 5.89 -18.40
N VAL A 331 -9.57 5.87 -17.40
CA VAL A 331 -8.60 6.96 -17.14
C VAL A 331 -7.18 6.44 -17.04
N PHE A 332 -6.26 7.04 -17.79
CA PHE A 332 -4.82 6.81 -17.66
C PHE A 332 -4.18 7.96 -16.86
N TYR A 333 -3.85 7.67 -15.60
CA TYR A 333 -3.30 8.63 -14.64
C TYR A 333 -1.77 8.52 -14.54
N VAL A 334 -1.05 9.49 -15.12
CA VAL A 334 0.42 9.46 -15.23
C VAL A 334 1.07 10.76 -14.75
N ASP A 335 2.39 10.73 -14.55
CA ASP A 335 3.15 11.92 -14.22
C ASP A 335 3.34 12.86 -15.42
N ASN A 336 3.80 14.09 -15.17
CA ASN A 336 4.27 15.00 -16.21
C ASN A 336 5.73 14.71 -16.65
N GLY A 337 6.24 13.49 -16.40
CA GLY A 337 7.57 13.08 -16.83
C GLY A 337 7.70 13.12 -18.35
N SER A 338 8.91 13.34 -18.86
CA SER A 338 9.15 13.47 -20.31
C SER A 338 8.74 12.24 -21.14
N GLY A 339 8.76 11.03 -20.55
CA GLY A 339 8.24 9.83 -21.20
C GLY A 339 6.71 9.76 -21.31
N PHE A 340 5.99 10.50 -20.46
CA PHE A 340 4.52 10.46 -20.35
C PHE A 340 3.86 11.71 -20.93
N ALA A 341 4.53 12.86 -20.97
CA ALA A 341 4.01 14.13 -21.47
C ALA A 341 4.08 14.27 -23.01
N ASN A 342 3.92 13.16 -23.74
CA ASN A 342 4.09 13.11 -25.19
C ASN A 342 2.74 12.93 -25.91
N ASP A 343 2.50 13.74 -26.95
CA ASP A 343 1.27 13.71 -27.75
C ASP A 343 0.97 12.32 -28.32
N THR A 344 2.00 11.51 -28.59
CA THR A 344 1.83 10.13 -29.06
C THR A 344 1.09 9.23 -28.05
N VAL A 345 1.40 9.34 -26.75
CA VAL A 345 0.72 8.55 -25.72
C VAL A 345 -0.74 8.97 -25.62
N ARG A 346 -0.97 10.28 -25.68
CA ARG A 346 -2.32 10.85 -25.64
C ARG A 346 -3.16 10.37 -26.82
N GLU A 347 -2.63 10.41 -28.04
CA GLU A 347 -3.33 9.92 -29.23
C GLU A 347 -3.66 8.42 -29.14
N ILE A 348 -2.76 7.62 -28.57
CA ILE A 348 -3.02 6.18 -28.33
C ILE A 348 -4.14 6.00 -27.30
N VAL A 349 -4.10 6.73 -26.19
CA VAL A 349 -5.14 6.68 -25.15
C VAL A 349 -6.50 7.10 -25.71
N ASP A 350 -6.54 8.19 -26.48
CA ASP A 350 -7.75 8.69 -27.12
C ASP A 350 -8.33 7.66 -28.13
N ARG A 351 -7.46 6.97 -28.90
CA ARG A 351 -7.88 5.90 -29.82
C ARG A 351 -8.44 4.66 -29.13
N LEU A 352 -8.01 4.38 -27.91
CA LEU A 352 -8.57 3.30 -27.07
C LEU A 352 -9.87 3.72 -26.37
N GLY A 353 -10.29 4.98 -26.53
CA GLY A 353 -11.47 5.53 -25.85
C GLY A 353 -11.23 5.92 -24.39
N GLY A 354 -9.98 5.94 -23.93
CA GLY A 354 -9.60 6.35 -22.59
C GLY A 354 -9.37 7.86 -22.49
N THR A 355 -9.28 8.38 -21.25
CA THR A 355 -8.90 9.77 -20.98
C THR A 355 -7.56 9.83 -20.25
N MET A 356 -6.62 10.62 -20.76
CA MET A 356 -5.33 10.82 -20.12
C MET A 356 -5.38 11.98 -19.11
N THR A 357 -4.94 11.75 -17.87
CA THR A 357 -4.88 12.77 -16.81
C THR A 357 -3.51 12.81 -16.17
N HIS A 358 -2.92 14.00 -16.09
CA HIS A 358 -1.63 14.18 -15.43
C HIS A 358 -1.76 14.56 -13.96
N ALA A 359 -0.81 14.09 -13.15
CA ALA A 359 -0.67 14.54 -11.78
C ALA A 359 -0.36 16.05 -11.72
N LEU A 360 -1.02 16.77 -10.80
CA LEU A 360 -0.66 18.17 -10.53
C LEU A 360 0.80 18.26 -10.07
N PRO A 361 1.59 19.20 -10.60
CA PRO A 361 2.97 19.41 -10.17
C PRO A 361 3.07 19.53 -8.65
N TYR A 362 4.07 18.87 -8.06
CA TYR A 362 4.37 18.91 -6.62
C TYR A 362 3.32 18.27 -5.69
N ASN A 363 2.42 17.42 -6.21
CA ASN A 363 1.47 16.64 -5.41
C ASN A 363 1.89 15.16 -5.28
N SER A 364 3.03 14.91 -4.62
CA SER A 364 3.57 13.56 -4.40
C SER A 364 2.62 12.61 -3.66
N GLN A 365 1.70 13.14 -2.85
CA GLN A 365 0.73 12.34 -2.08
C GLN A 365 -0.24 11.54 -2.98
N ALA A 366 -0.48 11.99 -4.21
CA ALA A 366 -1.36 11.32 -5.16
C ALA A 366 -0.77 10.04 -5.76
N ARG A 367 0.56 9.85 -5.69
CA ARG A 367 1.31 8.78 -6.36
C ARG A 367 1.80 7.67 -5.44
N GLY A 368 1.47 7.74 -4.15
CA GLY A 368 1.95 6.76 -3.17
C GLY A 368 1.54 5.30 -3.43
N LEU A 369 0.64 5.00 -4.37
CA LEU A 369 0.30 3.62 -4.76
C LEU A 369 1.40 3.00 -5.63
N ILE A 370 1.74 3.63 -6.74
CA ILE A 370 2.76 3.15 -7.68
C ILE A 370 4.15 3.17 -7.03
N GLU A 371 4.48 4.18 -6.23
CA GLU A 371 5.73 4.21 -5.46
C GLU A 371 5.86 3.02 -4.50
N ARG A 372 4.77 2.65 -3.80
CA ARG A 372 4.76 1.48 -2.91
C ARG A 372 4.86 0.17 -3.70
N ALA A 373 4.25 0.10 -4.87
CA ALA A 373 4.39 -1.05 -5.75
C ALA A 373 5.82 -1.20 -6.25
N HIS A 374 6.48 -0.10 -6.65
CA HIS A 374 7.89 -0.12 -7.06
C HIS A 374 8.82 -0.61 -5.95
N GLN A 375 8.59 -0.18 -4.71
CA GLN A 375 9.34 -0.71 -3.56
C GLN A 375 9.09 -2.22 -3.35
N SER A 376 7.86 -2.68 -3.60
CA SER A 376 7.47 -4.08 -3.38
C SER A 376 7.91 -5.02 -4.49
N ILE A 377 7.91 -4.55 -5.73
CA ILE A 377 8.28 -5.31 -6.93
C ILE A 377 9.77 -5.09 -7.20
N TRP A 378 10.15 -3.91 -7.72
CA TRP A 378 11.48 -3.67 -8.29
C TRP A 378 12.59 -3.60 -7.26
N VAL A 379 12.41 -2.88 -6.14
CA VAL A 379 13.47 -2.79 -5.12
C VAL A 379 13.71 -4.13 -4.43
N THR A 380 12.64 -4.91 -4.22
CA THR A 380 12.75 -6.26 -3.66
C THR A 380 13.42 -7.22 -4.64
N ALA A 381 13.05 -7.16 -5.92
CA ALA A 381 13.69 -7.92 -7.00
C ALA A 381 15.18 -7.59 -7.10
N ALA A 382 15.54 -6.31 -7.14
CA ALA A 382 16.92 -5.87 -7.28
C ALA A 382 17.79 -6.34 -6.11
N LYS A 383 17.29 -6.34 -4.87
CA LYS A 383 18.02 -6.82 -3.68
C LYS A 383 18.30 -8.31 -3.68
N LYS A 384 17.60 -9.11 -4.49
CA LYS A 384 17.87 -10.55 -4.65
C LYS A 384 19.07 -10.81 -5.56
N LEU A 385 19.50 -9.81 -6.34
CA LEU A 385 20.58 -9.95 -7.31
C LEU A 385 21.94 -9.56 -6.69
N PRO A 386 23.02 -10.31 -6.97
CA PRO A 386 24.37 -9.94 -6.55
C PRO A 386 24.81 -8.59 -7.13
N SER A 387 24.31 -8.23 -8.32
CA SER A 387 24.58 -6.98 -9.02
C SER A 387 23.85 -5.75 -8.47
N TYR A 388 23.23 -5.84 -7.28
CA TYR A 388 22.55 -4.73 -6.63
C TYR A 388 23.49 -3.57 -6.29
N ILE A 389 23.06 -2.35 -6.59
CA ILE A 389 23.83 -1.10 -6.41
C ILE A 389 22.98 0.00 -5.76
N GLY A 390 21.82 -0.33 -5.21
CA GLY A 390 20.98 0.64 -4.50
C GLY A 390 21.58 1.06 -3.15
N ALA A 391 20.99 2.08 -2.53
CA ALA A 391 21.53 2.73 -1.32
C ALA A 391 21.72 1.80 -0.11
N ALA A 392 21.05 0.65 -0.07
CA ALA A 392 21.18 -0.34 1.00
C ALA A 392 22.37 -1.30 0.82
N MET A 393 23.03 -1.28 -0.34
CA MET A 393 24.17 -2.16 -0.62
C MET A 393 25.38 -1.75 0.22
N ASP A 394 26.09 -2.74 0.79
CA ASP A 394 27.37 -2.47 1.43
C ASP A 394 28.39 -1.98 0.40
N LYS A 395 29.07 -0.87 0.72
CA LYS A 395 29.97 -0.20 -0.23
C LYS A 395 31.16 -1.07 -0.62
N HIS A 396 31.69 -1.86 0.32
CA HIS A 396 32.84 -2.72 0.05
C HIS A 396 32.43 -3.95 -0.76
N ALA A 397 31.32 -4.58 -0.40
CA ALA A 397 30.74 -5.71 -1.15
C ALA A 397 30.38 -5.30 -2.59
N GLY A 398 29.70 -4.16 -2.77
CA GLY A 398 29.33 -3.67 -4.10
C GLY A 398 30.55 -3.39 -4.98
N THR A 399 31.60 -2.78 -4.41
CA THR A 399 32.87 -2.55 -5.13
C THR A 399 33.56 -3.85 -5.51
N ALA A 400 33.53 -4.86 -4.63
CA ALA A 400 34.09 -6.18 -4.89
C ALA A 400 33.36 -6.90 -6.02
N VAL A 401 32.02 -6.94 -5.98
CA VAL A 401 31.18 -7.54 -7.04
C VAL A 401 31.44 -6.85 -8.37
N HIS A 402 31.42 -5.51 -8.39
CA HIS A 402 31.70 -4.75 -9.61
C HIS A 402 33.09 -5.06 -10.19
N ARG A 403 34.12 -5.16 -9.34
CA ARG A 403 35.47 -5.50 -9.81
C ARG A 403 35.56 -6.91 -10.37
N ILE A 404 34.94 -7.89 -9.70
CA ILE A 404 34.97 -9.30 -10.10
C ILE A 404 34.18 -9.50 -11.40
N SER A 405 32.98 -8.95 -11.51
CA SER A 405 32.13 -9.10 -12.69
C SER A 405 32.81 -8.52 -13.94
N ARG A 406 33.43 -7.34 -13.83
CA ARG A 406 34.18 -6.71 -14.93
C ARG A 406 35.47 -7.45 -15.29
N LYS A 407 36.08 -8.18 -14.35
CA LYS A 407 37.23 -9.05 -14.63
C LYS A 407 36.78 -10.30 -15.41
N GLN A 408 35.74 -10.98 -14.92
CA GLN A 408 35.16 -12.17 -15.56
C GLN A 408 34.66 -11.87 -16.98
N LEU A 409 33.96 -10.75 -17.18
CA LEU A 409 33.51 -10.34 -18.51
C LEU A 409 34.67 -10.05 -19.49
N ARG A 410 35.83 -9.62 -19.00
CA ARG A 410 37.01 -9.40 -19.85
C ARG A 410 37.78 -10.68 -20.17
N GLU A 411 37.88 -11.60 -19.22
CA GLU A 411 38.69 -12.82 -19.35
C GLU A 411 37.90 -13.98 -19.97
N VAL A 412 36.64 -14.15 -19.58
CA VAL A 412 35.80 -15.32 -19.92
C VAL A 412 34.62 -14.92 -20.81
N GLY A 413 34.28 -13.63 -20.90
CA GLY A 413 33.15 -13.12 -21.69
C GLY A 413 31.78 -13.31 -21.03
N THR A 414 31.70 -14.02 -19.90
CA THR A 414 30.47 -14.26 -19.14
C THR A 414 30.70 -14.05 -17.64
N THR A 415 29.62 -13.87 -16.87
CA THR A 415 29.68 -13.76 -15.40
C THR A 415 28.38 -14.29 -14.80
N ALA A 416 28.48 -15.01 -13.69
CA ALA A 416 27.31 -15.46 -12.91
C ALA A 416 26.79 -14.37 -11.93
N LEU A 417 27.52 -13.26 -11.78
CA LEU A 417 27.17 -12.18 -10.85
C LEU A 417 26.16 -11.19 -11.43
N ILE A 418 26.04 -11.14 -12.75
CA ILE A 418 25.13 -10.25 -13.47
C ILE A 418 24.22 -11.15 -14.31
N PRO A 419 22.90 -11.11 -14.10
CA PRO A 419 21.99 -11.96 -14.85
C PRO A 419 21.99 -11.57 -16.33
N THR A 420 21.79 -12.57 -17.17
CA THR A 420 21.43 -12.35 -18.57
C THR A 420 20.07 -11.66 -18.67
N PHE A 421 19.79 -11.06 -19.83
CA PHE A 421 18.49 -10.42 -20.05
C PHE A 421 17.32 -11.42 -19.91
N ALA A 422 17.49 -12.65 -20.38
CA ALA A 422 16.45 -13.68 -20.27
C ALA A 422 16.15 -14.08 -18.82
N GLU A 423 17.20 -14.32 -18.01
CA GLU A 423 17.06 -14.60 -16.58
C GLU A 423 16.41 -13.43 -15.84
N PHE A 424 16.77 -12.20 -16.22
CA PHE A 424 16.15 -10.99 -15.68
C PHE A 424 14.65 -10.94 -15.99
N ILE A 425 14.22 -11.15 -17.23
CA ILE A 425 12.80 -11.17 -17.59
C ILE A 425 12.03 -12.23 -16.79
N ALA A 426 12.54 -13.46 -16.71
CA ALA A 426 11.90 -14.53 -15.94
C ALA A 426 11.76 -14.17 -14.45
N GLY A 427 12.80 -13.54 -13.87
CA GLY A 427 12.75 -13.04 -12.50
C GLY A 427 11.71 -11.93 -12.32
N VAL A 428 11.60 -11.01 -13.28
CA VAL A 428 10.60 -9.94 -13.25
C VAL A 428 9.18 -10.47 -13.28
N GLU A 429 8.87 -11.41 -14.17
CA GLU A 429 7.54 -12.04 -14.24
C GLU A 429 7.17 -12.73 -12.91
N PHE A 430 8.12 -13.44 -12.31
CA PHE A 430 7.92 -14.06 -11.01
C PHE A 430 7.61 -13.04 -9.91
N GLU A 431 8.33 -11.91 -9.86
CA GLU A 431 8.09 -10.87 -8.84
C GLU A 431 6.76 -10.13 -9.05
N LEU A 432 6.35 -9.90 -10.30
CA LEU A 432 5.03 -9.34 -10.61
C LEU A 432 3.91 -10.28 -10.12
N GLU A 433 4.02 -11.58 -10.41
CA GLU A 433 3.03 -12.56 -10.00
C GLU A 433 3.01 -12.74 -8.47
N ALA A 434 4.17 -12.76 -7.84
CA ALA A 434 4.29 -12.78 -6.38
C ALA A 434 3.65 -11.53 -5.74
N TYR A 435 3.80 -10.35 -6.35
CA TYR A 435 3.15 -9.12 -5.91
C TYR A 435 1.62 -9.19 -6.04
N ASN A 436 1.13 -9.69 -7.18
CA ASN A 436 -0.29 -9.83 -7.48
C ASN A 436 -0.99 -10.87 -6.60
N ASN A 437 -0.26 -11.87 -6.09
CA ASN A 437 -0.78 -12.88 -5.18
C ASN A 437 -0.58 -12.55 -3.70
N ARG A 438 0.21 -11.52 -3.37
CA ARG A 438 0.44 -11.12 -1.98
C ARG A 438 -0.72 -10.28 -1.43
N PRO A 439 -1.17 -10.50 -0.18
CA PRO A 439 -2.17 -9.65 0.48
C PRO A 439 -1.75 -8.18 0.67
N HIS A 440 -2.62 -7.22 0.33
CA HIS A 440 -2.34 -5.78 0.44
C HIS A 440 -3.27 -5.07 1.43
N ARG A 441 -2.69 -4.35 2.40
CA ARG A 441 -3.43 -3.65 3.47
C ARG A 441 -4.46 -2.63 3.00
N GLY A 442 -4.36 -2.14 1.77
CA GLY A 442 -5.33 -1.19 1.25
C GLY A 442 -6.56 -1.84 0.61
N LEU A 443 -6.60 -3.16 0.45
CA LEU A 443 -7.74 -3.88 -0.16
C LEU A 443 -8.73 -4.30 0.92
N ALA A 444 -9.93 -4.70 0.51
CA ALA A 444 -10.92 -5.26 1.42
C ALA A 444 -10.37 -6.51 2.14
N LYS A 445 -10.97 -6.84 3.28
CA LYS A 445 -10.61 -8.04 4.02
C LYS A 445 -11.52 -9.19 3.64
N ILE A 446 -10.94 -10.36 3.46
CA ILE A 446 -11.63 -11.63 3.27
C ILE A 446 -11.25 -12.58 4.39
N ARG A 447 -12.11 -13.57 4.60
CA ARG A 447 -11.78 -14.72 5.43
C ARG A 447 -10.92 -15.66 4.59
N ASP A 448 -9.70 -15.91 5.04
CA ASP A 448 -8.76 -16.79 4.36
C ASP A 448 -9.37 -18.21 4.26
N PRO A 449 -9.51 -18.79 3.05
CA PRO A 449 -10.06 -20.12 2.88
C PRO A 449 -9.26 -21.22 3.59
N GLN A 450 -7.93 -21.05 3.71
CA GLN A 450 -7.05 -22.05 4.30
C GLN A 450 -6.97 -21.92 5.83
N THR A 451 -6.87 -20.70 6.34
CA THR A 451 -6.63 -20.44 7.77
C THR A 451 -7.86 -20.00 8.56
N GLY A 452 -8.95 -19.65 7.86
CA GLY A 452 -10.17 -19.12 8.46
C GLY A 452 -10.04 -17.75 9.11
N ARG A 453 -8.86 -17.11 9.05
CA ARG A 453 -8.57 -15.80 9.65
C ARG A 453 -8.89 -14.66 8.69
N MET A 454 -9.24 -13.49 9.23
CA MET A 454 -9.43 -12.29 8.42
C MET A 454 -8.09 -11.74 7.96
N ARG A 455 -7.86 -11.69 6.65
CA ARG A 455 -6.71 -11.03 6.02
C ARG A 455 -7.18 -10.11 4.92
N HIS A 456 -6.29 -9.23 4.45
CA HIS A 456 -6.59 -8.46 3.26
C HIS A 456 -6.54 -9.35 2.01
N MET A 457 -7.30 -8.98 0.98
CA MET A 457 -7.20 -9.59 -0.34
C MET A 457 -5.82 -9.33 -0.96
N SER A 458 -5.37 -10.23 -1.83
CA SER A 458 -4.36 -9.94 -2.83
C SER A 458 -4.96 -9.17 -4.03
N PRO A 459 -4.14 -8.51 -4.86
CA PRO A 459 -4.63 -7.89 -6.09
C PRO A 459 -5.40 -8.83 -7.01
N ASN A 460 -4.93 -10.08 -7.20
CA ASN A 460 -5.64 -11.08 -7.99
C ASN A 460 -6.99 -11.47 -7.36
N GLU A 461 -7.06 -11.60 -6.03
CA GLU A 461 -8.32 -11.88 -5.33
C GLU A 461 -9.31 -10.71 -5.42
N ALA A 462 -8.83 -9.46 -5.36
CA ALA A 462 -9.68 -8.28 -5.53
C ALA A 462 -10.20 -8.15 -6.97
N TRP A 463 -9.37 -8.49 -7.95
CA TRP A 463 -9.78 -8.58 -9.35
C TRP A 463 -10.84 -9.66 -9.55
N GLN A 464 -10.61 -10.86 -9.02
CA GLN A 464 -11.56 -11.96 -9.10
C GLN A 464 -12.88 -11.62 -8.37
N ALA A 465 -12.81 -11.00 -7.20
CA ALA A 465 -14.01 -10.59 -6.45
C ALA A 465 -14.87 -9.58 -7.22
N ALA A 466 -14.27 -8.74 -8.07
CA ALA A 466 -15.02 -7.85 -8.95
C ALA A 466 -15.72 -8.63 -10.07
N ILE A 467 -15.03 -9.60 -10.67
CA ILE A 467 -15.62 -10.52 -11.65
C ILE A 467 -16.80 -11.27 -11.03
N ASP A 468 -16.62 -11.81 -9.83
CA ASP A 468 -17.65 -12.54 -9.08
C ASP A 468 -18.84 -11.64 -8.72
N SER A 469 -18.65 -10.31 -8.63
CA SER A 469 -19.74 -9.34 -8.43
C SER A 469 -20.40 -8.85 -9.72
N GLY A 470 -20.06 -9.45 -10.87
CA GLY A 470 -20.66 -9.18 -12.19
C GLY A 470 -19.95 -8.11 -13.03
N TRP A 471 -18.73 -7.71 -12.65
CA TRP A 471 -17.90 -6.86 -13.50
C TRP A 471 -17.22 -7.71 -14.57
N GLU A 472 -17.21 -7.25 -15.83
CA GLU A 472 -16.52 -7.94 -16.91
C GLU A 472 -15.46 -7.02 -17.53
N PRO A 473 -14.23 -7.52 -17.75
CA PRO A 473 -13.21 -6.74 -18.42
C PRO A 473 -13.63 -6.46 -19.86
N MET A 474 -13.56 -5.19 -20.27
CA MET A 474 -13.75 -4.82 -21.67
C MET A 474 -12.49 -5.22 -22.46
N LEU A 475 -12.52 -6.40 -23.06
CA LEU A 475 -11.44 -6.93 -23.88
C LEU A 475 -11.66 -6.56 -25.34
N ALA A 476 -10.57 -6.23 -26.04
CA ALA A 476 -10.55 -6.13 -27.49
C ALA A 476 -9.66 -7.23 -28.07
N PRO A 477 -9.92 -7.70 -29.31
CA PRO A 477 -9.03 -8.63 -29.99
C PRO A 477 -7.59 -8.12 -30.00
N ALA A 478 -6.62 -9.01 -29.76
CA ALA A 478 -5.21 -8.62 -29.65
C ALA A 478 -4.71 -7.87 -30.91
N GLU A 479 -5.17 -8.27 -32.09
CA GLU A 479 -4.86 -7.61 -33.35
C GLU A 479 -5.37 -6.16 -33.40
N LEU A 480 -6.59 -5.91 -32.90
CA LEU A 480 -7.18 -4.58 -32.83
C LEU A 480 -6.45 -3.71 -31.80
N VAL A 481 -6.09 -4.28 -30.64
CA VAL A 481 -5.28 -3.57 -29.63
C VAL A 481 -3.92 -3.19 -30.20
N ASP A 482 -3.25 -4.15 -30.83
CA ASP A 482 -1.94 -3.91 -31.44
C ASP A 482 -2.02 -2.85 -32.53
N ASP A 483 -3.13 -2.80 -33.26
CA ASP A 483 -3.36 -1.80 -34.29
C ASP A 483 -3.63 -0.39 -33.76
N LEU A 484 -4.51 -0.27 -32.76
CA LEU A 484 -4.82 1.01 -32.11
C LEU A 484 -3.61 1.57 -31.36
N MET A 485 -2.74 0.70 -30.85
CA MET A 485 -1.54 1.07 -30.09
C MET A 485 -0.34 1.45 -30.98
N ARG A 486 -0.36 1.15 -32.29
CA ARG A 486 0.75 1.56 -33.18
C ARG A 486 0.82 3.09 -33.26
N PRO A 487 1.97 3.70 -33.00
CA PRO A 487 2.19 5.12 -33.30
C PRO A 487 1.94 5.39 -34.78
N GLN A 488 1.34 6.55 -35.08
CA GLN A 488 1.00 6.95 -36.44
C GLN A 488 1.73 8.24 -36.81
N VAL A 489 2.16 8.33 -38.06
CA VAL A 489 2.69 9.57 -38.65
C VAL A 489 2.08 9.81 -40.01
N ILE A 490 1.87 11.08 -40.35
CA ILE A 490 1.39 11.46 -41.68
C ILE A 490 2.59 11.58 -42.62
N ARG A 491 2.53 10.89 -43.76
CA ARG A 491 3.56 10.94 -44.80
C ARG A 491 2.93 11.01 -46.18
N PRO A 492 3.53 11.77 -47.11
CA PRO A 492 3.11 11.77 -48.50
C PRO A 492 3.54 10.47 -49.19
N THR A 493 2.70 9.94 -50.06
CA THR A 493 3.08 8.81 -50.94
C THR A 493 3.77 9.31 -52.20
N ARG A 494 4.69 8.51 -52.75
CA ARG A 494 5.33 8.78 -54.05
C ARG A 494 5.50 7.49 -54.82
N ARG A 495 4.69 7.32 -55.88
CA ARG A 495 4.80 6.20 -56.85
C ARG A 495 4.74 4.82 -56.17
N GLY A 496 3.81 4.65 -55.22
CA GLY A 496 3.72 3.40 -54.44
C GLY A 496 4.69 3.31 -53.26
N GLU A 497 5.59 4.29 -53.09
CA GLU A 497 6.58 4.32 -52.00
C GLU A 497 6.22 5.32 -50.89
N ILE A 498 6.64 5.00 -49.68
CA ILE A 498 6.63 5.87 -48.51
C ILE A 498 8.02 5.93 -47.92
N ALA A 499 8.54 7.14 -47.72
CA ALA A 499 9.80 7.36 -47.03
C ALA A 499 9.57 7.64 -45.54
N TRP A 500 10.11 6.79 -44.68
CA TRP A 500 9.98 6.93 -43.23
C TRP A 500 11.22 6.35 -42.51
N ALA A 501 11.69 7.05 -41.46
CA ALA A 501 12.88 6.68 -40.68
C ALA A 501 14.16 6.40 -41.50
N GLY A 502 14.33 7.08 -42.64
CA GLY A 502 15.47 6.87 -43.55
C GLY A 502 15.34 5.64 -44.45
N GLN A 503 14.24 4.90 -44.34
CA GLN A 503 13.91 3.71 -45.10
C GLN A 503 12.78 3.97 -46.11
N ARG A 504 12.62 3.06 -47.08
CA ARG A 504 11.54 3.10 -48.08
C ARG A 504 10.65 1.89 -47.97
N TYR A 505 9.35 2.15 -47.92
CA TYR A 505 8.32 1.11 -47.84
C TYR A 505 7.48 1.14 -49.11
N PHE A 506 7.17 -0.03 -49.66
CA PHE A 506 6.40 -0.15 -50.89
C PHE A 506 5.08 -0.88 -50.67
N LEU A 507 4.00 -0.33 -51.24
CA LEU A 507 2.69 -0.98 -51.32
C LEU A 507 2.04 -0.59 -52.65
N ASP A 508 1.67 -1.60 -53.45
CA ASP A 508 1.12 -1.38 -54.80
C ASP A 508 -0.19 -0.57 -54.79
N SER A 509 -1.02 -0.78 -53.76
CA SER A 509 -2.28 -0.04 -53.55
C SER A 509 -2.10 1.47 -53.39
N LEU A 510 -0.89 1.96 -53.15
CA LEU A 510 -0.58 3.40 -53.05
C LEU A 510 -0.29 4.04 -54.42
N ARG A 511 -0.33 3.27 -55.51
CA ARG A 511 -0.12 3.76 -56.87
C ARG A 511 -1.07 4.90 -57.23
N ASP A 512 -2.35 4.76 -56.87
CA ASP A 512 -3.41 5.70 -57.22
C ASP A 512 -3.46 6.92 -56.30
N LEU A 513 -2.78 6.86 -55.15
CA LEU A 513 -2.73 7.93 -54.14
C LEU A 513 -1.48 8.81 -54.27
N HIS A 514 -0.88 8.87 -55.47
CA HIS A 514 0.39 9.56 -55.70
C HIS A 514 0.34 11.04 -55.29
N GLY A 515 1.20 11.45 -54.36
CA GLY A 515 1.27 12.82 -53.88
C GLY A 515 0.25 13.15 -52.77
N GLU A 516 -0.64 12.23 -52.43
CA GLU A 516 -1.56 12.37 -51.30
C GLU A 516 -0.89 11.99 -49.97
N GLU A 517 -1.46 12.49 -48.88
CA GLU A 517 -1.03 12.17 -47.52
C GLU A 517 -1.75 10.94 -46.98
N VAL A 518 -0.97 10.03 -46.40
CA VAL A 518 -1.47 8.82 -45.75
C VAL A 518 -0.97 8.75 -44.30
N ARG A 519 -1.73 8.03 -43.45
CA ARG A 519 -1.31 7.71 -42.09
C ARG A 519 -0.52 6.41 -42.11
N VAL A 520 0.69 6.46 -41.57
CA VAL A 520 1.61 5.34 -41.50
C VAL A 520 1.72 4.91 -40.05
N ALA A 521 1.13 3.76 -39.73
CA ALA A 521 1.29 3.10 -38.46
C ALA A 521 2.54 2.21 -38.51
N TYR A 522 3.42 2.32 -37.51
CA TYR A 522 4.67 1.57 -37.48
C TYR A 522 4.84 0.83 -36.15
N ASP A 523 5.60 -0.26 -36.17
CA ASP A 523 6.11 -0.89 -34.97
C ASP A 523 7.52 -0.37 -34.69
N VAL A 524 7.82 -0.04 -33.44
CA VAL A 524 9.13 0.46 -33.05
C VAL A 524 10.16 -0.68 -33.00
N ARG A 525 9.71 -1.92 -32.81
CA ARG A 525 10.54 -3.11 -32.69
C ARG A 525 10.70 -3.86 -34.00
N ASP A 526 9.78 -3.66 -34.95
CA ASP A 526 9.81 -4.28 -36.28
C ASP A 526 9.71 -3.21 -37.38
N ALA A 527 10.82 -3.01 -38.08
CA ALA A 527 10.92 -2.09 -39.21
C ALA A 527 10.69 -2.76 -40.57
N SER A 528 10.40 -4.08 -40.61
CA SER A 528 10.21 -4.84 -41.87
C SER A 528 8.97 -4.41 -42.65
N ARG A 529 7.98 -3.85 -41.96
CA ARG A 529 6.72 -3.42 -42.54
C ARG A 529 6.12 -2.23 -41.80
N VAL A 530 5.25 -1.51 -42.49
CA VAL A 530 4.40 -0.46 -41.93
C VAL A 530 2.97 -0.61 -42.43
N TRP A 531 1.99 -0.25 -41.61
CA TRP A 531 0.57 -0.33 -41.95
C TRP A 531 0.10 1.02 -42.46
N VAL A 532 -0.38 1.06 -43.70
CA VAL A 532 -0.74 2.31 -44.37
C VAL A 532 -2.25 2.48 -44.36
N ARG A 533 -2.70 3.66 -43.93
CA ARG A 533 -4.10 4.04 -43.80
C ARG A 533 -4.40 5.34 -44.53
N THR A 534 -5.65 5.51 -44.94
CA THR A 534 -6.16 6.81 -45.36
C THR A 534 -6.19 7.79 -44.18
N LEU A 535 -6.35 9.10 -44.45
CA LEU A 535 -6.52 10.11 -43.40
C LEU A 535 -7.79 9.89 -42.56
N GLU A 536 -8.77 9.19 -43.10
CA GLU A 536 -10.01 8.80 -42.41
C GLU A 536 -9.82 7.57 -41.52
N GLY A 537 -8.70 6.85 -41.65
CA GLY A 537 -8.34 5.70 -40.82
C GLY A 537 -8.55 4.33 -41.45
N HIS A 538 -9.01 4.25 -42.70
CA HIS A 538 -9.21 2.99 -43.41
C HIS A 538 -7.85 2.34 -43.76
N LEU A 539 -7.65 1.07 -43.40
CA LEU A 539 -6.43 0.33 -43.72
C LEU A 539 -6.37 -0.01 -45.22
N LEU A 540 -5.33 0.46 -45.90
CA LEU A 540 -5.02 0.16 -47.30
C LEU A 540 -4.24 -1.15 -47.43
N GLY A 541 -3.31 -1.41 -46.49
CA GLY A 541 -2.51 -2.63 -46.45
C GLY A 541 -1.18 -2.47 -45.72
N GLU A 542 -0.35 -3.51 -45.77
CA GLU A 542 1.00 -3.55 -45.22
C GLU A 542 2.02 -3.20 -46.30
N ALA A 543 2.75 -2.10 -46.12
CA ALA A 543 3.86 -1.73 -46.98
C ALA A 543 5.16 -2.36 -46.46
N LEU A 544 5.87 -3.07 -47.34
CA LEU A 544 7.08 -3.82 -47.00
C LEU A 544 8.33 -2.95 -47.21
N LEU A 545 9.29 -3.08 -46.29
CA LEU A 545 10.61 -2.47 -46.42
C LEU A 545 11.28 -2.95 -47.70
N ASP A 546 11.70 -2.01 -48.54
CA ASP A 546 12.34 -2.28 -49.84
C ASP A 546 11.52 -3.27 -50.70
N GLY A 547 10.19 -3.27 -50.56
CA GLY A 547 9.31 -4.23 -51.25
C GLY A 547 9.31 -4.15 -52.78
N ASN A 548 9.84 -3.07 -53.38
CA ASN A 548 10.10 -2.97 -54.82
C ASN A 548 11.58 -3.17 -55.21
N ALA A 549 12.46 -3.37 -54.24
CA ALA A 549 13.88 -3.54 -54.49
C ALA A 549 14.14 -4.99 -54.90
N SER A 550 14.48 -5.18 -56.16
CA SER A 550 15.14 -6.39 -56.64
C SER A 550 16.65 -6.18 -56.61
N ASP A 551 17.41 -7.18 -56.14
CA ASP A 551 18.87 -7.19 -56.29
C ASP A 551 19.25 -6.92 -57.76
N TYR A 552 20.16 -5.97 -58.01
CA TYR A 552 20.55 -5.55 -59.37
C TYR A 552 21.08 -6.71 -60.24
N MET A 553 21.57 -7.77 -59.60
CA MET A 553 21.91 -9.04 -60.21
C MET A 553 21.44 -10.17 -59.27
N PRO A 554 20.93 -11.30 -59.80
CA PRO A 554 20.60 -12.45 -58.97
C PRO A 554 21.83 -12.89 -58.16
N LYS A 555 21.67 -13.17 -56.86
CA LYS A 555 22.77 -13.66 -55.99
C LYS A 555 23.50 -14.87 -56.59
N THR A 556 22.77 -15.73 -57.29
CA THR A 556 23.30 -16.88 -58.04
C THR A 556 24.28 -16.48 -59.15
N MET A 557 24.07 -15.34 -59.81
CA MET A 557 24.95 -14.83 -60.86
C MET A 557 26.24 -14.22 -60.28
N ILE A 558 26.13 -13.56 -59.12
CA ILE A 558 27.29 -13.00 -58.41
C ILE A 558 28.14 -14.13 -57.82
N GLU A 559 27.54 -15.13 -57.19
CA GLU A 559 28.23 -16.33 -56.69
C GLU A 559 28.93 -17.09 -57.81
N GLN A 560 28.25 -17.33 -58.94
CA GLN A 560 28.89 -17.93 -60.12
C GLN A 560 30.03 -17.07 -60.69
N ALA A 561 29.96 -15.75 -60.57
CA ALA A 561 31.03 -14.85 -61.00
C ALA A 561 32.23 -14.90 -60.05
N TYR A 562 32.01 -15.03 -58.73
CA TYR A 562 33.06 -15.27 -57.74
C TYR A 562 33.72 -16.63 -57.96
N GLU A 563 32.95 -17.71 -58.11
CA GLU A 563 33.46 -19.06 -58.40
C GLU A 563 34.30 -19.08 -59.69
N ARG A 564 33.83 -18.44 -60.77
CA ARG A 564 34.61 -18.32 -62.01
C ARG A 564 35.90 -17.52 -61.81
N ARG A 565 35.88 -16.48 -60.96
CA ARG A 565 37.08 -15.68 -60.65
C ARG A 565 38.09 -16.49 -59.85
N GLU A 566 37.64 -17.18 -58.82
CA GLU A 566 38.45 -18.03 -57.96
C GLU A 566 39.05 -19.18 -58.76
N HIS A 567 38.23 -19.88 -59.56
CA HIS A 567 38.69 -20.92 -60.46
C HIS A 567 39.68 -20.39 -61.51
N GLY A 568 39.46 -19.18 -62.03
CA GLY A 568 40.38 -18.52 -62.97
C GLY A 568 41.69 -18.03 -62.34
N GLN A 569 41.70 -17.67 -61.05
CA GLN A 569 42.94 -17.36 -60.31
C GLN A 569 43.69 -18.64 -59.92
N MET A 570 42.96 -19.66 -59.48
CA MET A 570 43.49 -20.99 -59.15
C MET A 570 44.15 -21.64 -60.36
N LYS A 571 43.48 -21.62 -61.54
CA LYS A 571 44.04 -22.13 -62.79
C LYS A 571 45.33 -21.40 -63.18
N ARG A 572 45.36 -20.07 -63.07
CA ARG A 572 46.58 -19.28 -63.34
C ARG A 572 47.72 -19.57 -62.36
N ALA A 573 47.40 -19.89 -61.10
CA ALA A 573 48.39 -20.29 -60.10
C ALA A 573 48.95 -21.70 -60.39
N ILE A 574 48.10 -22.64 -60.79
CA ILE A 574 48.50 -24.00 -61.20
C ILE A 574 49.35 -23.95 -62.47
N ASP A 575 48.88 -23.26 -63.52
CA ASP A 575 49.59 -23.14 -64.79
C ASP A 575 51.00 -22.56 -64.56
N LYS A 576 51.13 -21.56 -63.67
CA LYS A 576 52.41 -20.95 -63.26
C LYS A 576 53.29 -21.90 -62.45
N LEU A 577 52.70 -22.72 -61.57
CA LEU A 577 53.41 -23.76 -60.81
C LEU A 577 53.94 -24.87 -61.73
N GLU A 578 53.14 -25.32 -62.69
CA GLU A 578 53.53 -26.32 -63.70
C GLU A 578 54.63 -25.80 -64.63
N THR A 579 54.56 -24.54 -65.06
CA THR A 579 55.64 -23.94 -65.88
C THR A 579 56.95 -23.80 -65.10
N VAL A 580 56.90 -23.50 -63.81
CA VAL A 580 58.11 -23.32 -62.98
C VAL A 580 58.75 -24.65 -62.56
N THR A 581 57.95 -25.70 -62.33
CA THR A 581 58.44 -26.98 -61.79
C THR A 581 58.57 -28.11 -62.81
N GLY A 582 58.02 -27.95 -64.03
CA GLY A 582 58.12 -28.93 -65.12
C GLY A 582 57.41 -30.27 -64.84
N LYS A 583 56.60 -30.34 -63.78
CA LYS A 583 55.81 -31.51 -63.38
C LYS A 583 54.33 -31.15 -63.43
N ARG A 584 53.51 -32.10 -63.88
CA ARG A 584 52.04 -31.97 -63.90
C ARG A 584 51.53 -31.94 -62.45
N VAL A 585 50.77 -30.91 -62.09
CA VAL A 585 50.25 -30.71 -60.74
C VAL A 585 48.76 -31.03 -60.76
N GLU A 586 48.39 -32.20 -60.24
CA GLU A 586 46.98 -32.54 -60.00
C GLU A 586 46.56 -32.06 -58.61
N LEU A 587 45.52 -31.23 -58.56
CA LEU A 587 44.85 -30.86 -57.32
C LEU A 587 44.02 -32.04 -56.84
N LEU A 588 44.47 -32.69 -55.76
CA LEU A 588 43.61 -33.51 -54.94
C LEU A 588 42.62 -32.59 -54.22
N VAL A 589 41.41 -32.47 -54.77
CA VAL A 589 40.27 -31.94 -54.02
C VAL A 589 40.00 -32.94 -52.89
N PRO A 590 39.98 -32.53 -51.61
CA PRO A 590 39.47 -33.39 -50.57
C PRO A 590 37.97 -33.54 -50.81
N THR A 591 37.57 -34.66 -51.44
CA THR A 591 36.17 -35.02 -51.62
C THR A 591 35.61 -35.49 -50.29
N THR A 592 35.30 -34.53 -49.41
CA THR A 592 34.26 -34.60 -48.37
C THR A 592 34.32 -33.31 -47.55
N ALA A 593 33.36 -32.41 -47.76
CA ALA A 593 32.89 -31.57 -46.66
C ALA A 593 32.10 -32.49 -45.69
N PRO A 594 32.27 -32.37 -44.37
CA PRO A 594 31.52 -33.19 -43.43
C PRO A 594 30.03 -32.85 -43.56
N SER A 595 29.23 -33.81 -44.05
CA SER A 595 27.80 -33.74 -43.84
C SER A 595 27.53 -33.85 -42.34
N ALA A 596 26.59 -33.06 -41.81
CA ALA A 596 26.24 -33.04 -40.39
C ALA A 596 25.59 -34.34 -39.86
N ASN A 597 25.57 -35.41 -40.65
CA ASN A 597 25.08 -36.73 -40.25
C ASN A 597 26.26 -37.70 -40.15
N LEU A 598 26.54 -38.15 -38.94
CA LEU A 598 27.55 -39.18 -38.66
C LEU A 598 26.99 -40.56 -39.06
N GLU A 599 27.80 -41.38 -39.74
CA GLU A 599 27.50 -42.79 -40.02
C GLU A 599 27.32 -43.59 -38.71
N PRO A 600 26.47 -44.65 -38.66
CA PRO A 600 26.15 -45.37 -37.41
C PRO A 600 27.39 -45.93 -36.70
N ALA A 601 28.38 -46.38 -37.45
CA ALA A 601 29.65 -46.86 -36.91
C ALA A 601 30.49 -45.74 -36.29
N GLN A 602 30.45 -44.52 -36.86
CA GLN A 602 31.16 -43.35 -36.34
C GLN A 602 30.42 -42.72 -35.15
N LEU A 603 29.09 -42.79 -35.11
CA LEU A 603 28.29 -42.48 -33.92
C LEU A 603 28.61 -43.40 -32.76
N ALA A 604 28.76 -44.71 -33.00
CA ALA A 604 29.13 -45.65 -31.96
C ALA A 604 30.53 -45.35 -31.39
N THR A 605 31.51 -45.04 -32.25
CA THR A 605 32.86 -44.66 -31.82
C THR A 605 32.88 -43.31 -31.10
N ALA A 606 32.08 -42.33 -31.54
CA ALA A 606 31.95 -41.03 -30.90
C ALA A 606 31.22 -41.12 -29.55
N GLN A 607 30.21 -41.99 -29.42
CA GLN A 607 29.53 -42.30 -28.16
C GLN A 607 30.45 -43.05 -27.19
N GLN A 608 31.29 -43.98 -27.69
CA GLN A 608 32.32 -44.63 -26.88
C GLN A 608 33.39 -43.63 -26.43
N TYR A 609 33.84 -42.72 -27.30
CA TYR A 609 34.77 -41.66 -26.92
C TYR A 609 34.14 -40.65 -25.95
N ALA A 610 32.85 -40.33 -26.11
CA ALA A 610 32.12 -39.46 -25.19
C ALA A 610 31.90 -40.14 -23.82
N ALA A 611 31.62 -41.44 -23.79
CA ALA A 611 31.53 -42.22 -22.55
C ALA A 611 32.90 -42.29 -21.84
N LEU A 612 33.99 -42.53 -22.58
CA LEU A 612 35.35 -42.50 -22.04
C LEU A 612 35.78 -41.09 -21.57
N ALA A 613 35.30 -40.03 -22.23
CA ALA A 613 35.57 -38.64 -21.83
C ALA A 613 34.75 -38.22 -20.61
N LEU A 614 33.51 -38.70 -20.47
CA LEU A 614 32.66 -38.53 -19.28
C LEU A 614 33.24 -39.28 -18.07
N ASP A 615 33.75 -40.49 -18.26
CA ASP A 615 34.47 -41.24 -17.21
C ASP A 615 35.80 -40.56 -16.83
N ALA A 616 36.52 -39.95 -17.78
CA ALA A 616 37.73 -39.17 -17.50
C ALA A 616 37.44 -37.86 -16.75
N GLN A 617 36.26 -37.25 -16.94
CA GLN A 617 35.83 -36.04 -16.23
C GLN A 617 35.25 -36.35 -14.84
N ALA A 618 34.74 -37.57 -14.62
CA ALA A 618 34.33 -38.07 -13.31
C ALA A 618 35.50 -38.48 -12.39
N ALA A 619 36.71 -38.69 -12.94
CA ALA A 619 37.89 -39.14 -12.21
C ALA A 619 38.85 -38.01 -11.77
N ALA A 620 38.44 -36.74 -11.82
CA ALA A 620 39.28 -35.63 -11.36
C ALA A 620 39.22 -35.52 -9.82
N PHE A 621 40.35 -35.72 -9.15
CA PHE A 621 40.47 -35.54 -7.70
C PHE A 621 40.25 -34.07 -7.31
N THR A 622 39.09 -33.76 -6.73
CA THR A 622 38.75 -32.41 -6.25
C THR A 622 38.91 -32.31 -4.73
N VAL A 623 39.71 -31.34 -4.28
CA VAL A 623 39.87 -31.04 -2.85
C VAL A 623 38.73 -30.14 -2.37
N PRO A 624 37.96 -30.53 -1.33
CA PRO A 624 36.90 -29.70 -0.76
C PRO A 624 37.38 -28.32 -0.30
N GLY A 625 36.50 -27.31 -0.38
CA GLY A 625 36.79 -25.95 0.07
C GLY A 625 36.72 -25.76 1.59
N ASP A 626 36.00 -26.63 2.27
CA ASP A 626 35.73 -26.58 3.71
C ASP A 626 36.85 -27.28 4.53
N PRO A 627 37.37 -26.67 5.62
CA PRO A 627 38.43 -27.27 6.43
C PRO A 627 38.08 -28.64 7.02
N MET A 628 36.84 -28.86 7.49
CA MET A 628 36.41 -30.13 8.08
C MET A 628 36.33 -31.23 7.01
N ALA A 629 35.70 -30.93 5.88
CA ALA A 629 35.62 -31.85 4.75
C ALA A 629 36.99 -32.22 4.17
N ARG A 630 38.00 -31.34 4.26
CA ARG A 630 39.39 -31.68 3.92
C ARG A 630 39.97 -32.69 4.90
N TYR A 631 39.74 -32.54 6.20
CA TYR A 631 40.23 -33.51 7.19
C TYR A 631 39.60 -34.89 7.00
N ASP A 632 38.29 -34.94 6.75
CA ASP A 632 37.58 -36.19 6.49
C ASP A 632 38.07 -36.87 5.19
N LEU A 633 38.30 -36.07 4.14
CA LEU A 633 38.92 -36.58 2.91
C LEU A 633 40.31 -37.17 3.19
N TRP A 634 41.13 -36.48 3.99
CA TRP A 634 42.46 -37.00 4.36
C TRP A 634 42.38 -38.30 5.14
N GLN A 635 41.47 -38.42 6.12
CA GLN A 635 41.26 -39.67 6.87
C GLN A 635 40.86 -40.82 5.95
N SER A 636 39.91 -40.59 5.03
CA SER A 636 39.48 -41.61 4.07
C SER A 636 40.60 -42.08 3.13
N LEU A 637 41.48 -41.17 2.70
CA LEU A 637 42.65 -41.51 1.89
C LEU A 637 43.72 -42.23 2.71
N ASN A 638 43.87 -41.86 3.99
CA ASN A 638 44.81 -42.48 4.92
C ASN A 638 44.41 -43.92 5.25
N GLU A 639 43.12 -44.17 5.48
CA GLU A 639 42.58 -45.52 5.67
C GLU A 639 42.77 -46.39 4.43
N ARG A 640 42.49 -45.84 3.23
CA ARG A 640 42.74 -46.54 1.96
C ARG A 640 44.24 -46.85 1.76
N HIS A 641 45.11 -45.93 2.12
CA HIS A 641 46.56 -46.12 2.04
C HIS A 641 47.06 -47.21 3.00
N LEU A 642 46.59 -47.19 4.26
CA LEU A 642 46.92 -48.20 5.27
C LEU A 642 46.36 -49.58 4.94
N ALA A 643 45.21 -49.65 4.26
CA ALA A 643 44.64 -50.89 3.74
C ALA A 643 45.35 -51.44 2.49
N GLY A 644 46.42 -50.79 2.02
CA GLY A 644 47.25 -51.24 0.89
C GLY A 644 46.66 -50.92 -0.49
N ALA A 645 45.65 -50.05 -0.59
CA ALA A 645 45.11 -49.61 -1.88
C ALA A 645 46.03 -48.56 -2.54
N THR A 646 46.20 -48.64 -3.86
CA THR A 646 46.93 -47.66 -4.66
C THR A 646 46.14 -46.35 -4.76
N LEU A 647 46.71 -45.27 -4.22
CA LEU A 647 46.22 -43.90 -4.42
C LEU A 647 46.67 -43.39 -5.81
N THR A 648 45.84 -42.55 -6.44
CA THR A 648 46.24 -41.81 -7.65
C THR A 648 47.34 -40.79 -7.35
N ASP A 649 48.08 -40.34 -8.36
CA ASP A 649 49.20 -39.40 -8.18
C ASP A 649 48.77 -38.07 -7.53
N ASP A 650 47.54 -37.61 -7.79
CA ASP A 650 46.98 -36.40 -7.19
C ASP A 650 46.54 -36.62 -5.74
N GLU A 651 45.87 -37.74 -5.44
CA GLU A 651 45.50 -38.14 -4.08
C GLU A 651 46.75 -38.31 -3.19
N ALA A 652 47.80 -38.98 -3.71
CA ALA A 652 49.04 -39.23 -2.98
C ALA A 652 49.83 -37.93 -2.70
N ARG A 653 49.91 -37.02 -3.69
CA ARG A 653 50.55 -35.71 -3.51
C ARG A 653 49.82 -34.86 -2.47
N TRP A 654 48.49 -34.88 -2.50
CA TRP A 654 47.69 -34.10 -1.56
C TRP A 654 47.70 -34.71 -0.14
N HIS A 655 47.53 -36.03 0.00
CA HIS A 655 47.60 -36.75 1.28
C HIS A 655 48.92 -36.51 2.01
N LYS A 656 50.05 -36.48 1.28
CA LYS A 656 51.38 -36.19 1.85
C LYS A 656 51.55 -34.72 2.29
N ARG A 657 50.87 -33.78 1.63
CA ARG A 657 51.06 -32.32 1.84
C ARG A 657 50.10 -31.76 2.90
N TYR A 658 48.88 -32.27 2.99
CA TYR A 658 47.84 -31.72 3.85
C TYR A 658 48.17 -31.73 5.36
N PRO A 659 48.88 -32.72 5.93
CA PRO A 659 49.29 -32.70 7.34
C PRO A 659 50.17 -31.50 7.75
N ALA A 660 50.86 -30.87 6.79
CA ALA A 660 51.66 -29.66 7.03
C ALA A 660 50.82 -28.36 6.97
N HIS A 661 49.53 -28.44 6.66
CA HIS A 661 48.64 -27.29 6.59
C HIS A 661 48.19 -26.86 8.01
N PRO A 662 48.08 -25.56 8.33
CA PRO A 662 47.69 -25.08 9.67
C PRO A 662 46.36 -25.66 10.17
N ASP A 663 45.41 -25.85 9.26
CA ASP A 663 44.07 -26.40 9.57
C ASP A 663 44.10 -27.87 10.03
N PHE A 664 45.12 -28.65 9.68
CA PHE A 664 45.18 -30.07 10.03
C PHE A 664 45.34 -30.25 11.54
N ALA A 665 46.31 -29.57 12.14
CA ALA A 665 46.61 -29.69 13.56
C ALA A 665 45.52 -29.10 14.47
N SER A 666 44.70 -28.16 13.97
CA SER A 666 43.56 -27.61 14.73
C SER A 666 42.37 -28.57 14.72
N ILE A 667 42.07 -29.18 13.57
CA ILE A 667 40.96 -30.13 13.43
C ILE A 667 41.30 -31.49 14.06
N GLN A 668 42.55 -31.96 13.94
CA GLN A 668 43.00 -33.18 14.61
C GLN A 668 42.82 -33.08 16.14
N ARG A 669 43.21 -31.94 16.75
CA ARG A 669 43.00 -31.70 18.19
C ARG A 669 41.52 -31.71 18.59
N MET A 670 40.64 -31.23 17.70
CA MET A 670 39.20 -31.27 17.92
C MET A 670 38.70 -32.73 17.91
N TYR A 671 39.09 -33.53 16.91
CA TYR A 671 38.74 -34.95 16.84
C TYR A 671 39.32 -35.77 18.01
N ASP A 672 40.57 -35.51 18.41
CA ASP A 672 41.21 -36.18 19.56
C ASP A 672 40.48 -35.86 20.88
N GLN A 673 39.97 -34.63 21.06
CA GLN A 673 39.16 -34.26 22.23
C GLN A 673 37.78 -34.94 22.26
N PHE A 674 37.19 -35.25 21.10
CA PHE A 674 35.90 -35.95 21.01
C PHE A 674 36.05 -37.48 20.95
N ALA A 675 37.25 -38.00 20.66
CA ALA A 675 37.57 -39.42 20.60
C ALA A 675 38.11 -40.00 21.91
N GLU A 676 38.38 -39.19 22.95
CA GLU A 676 38.63 -39.72 24.30
C GLU A 676 37.40 -40.46 24.83
N PRO A 677 37.47 -41.78 25.08
CA PRO A 677 36.34 -42.53 25.60
C PRO A 677 36.02 -42.09 27.03
N ALA A 678 34.72 -42.05 27.32
CA ALA A 678 34.13 -41.92 28.65
C ALA A 678 34.47 -43.13 29.55
N THR A 679 35.75 -43.31 29.87
CA THR A 679 36.28 -44.28 30.84
C THR A 679 37.22 -43.59 31.81
N ALA A 680 36.73 -42.54 32.49
CA ALA A 680 37.34 -42.00 33.71
C ALA A 680 36.34 -41.13 34.50
N ARG A 681 35.16 -41.67 34.82
CA ARG A 681 34.33 -41.23 35.97
C ARG A 681 33.57 -42.43 36.54
N ALA A 682 34.30 -43.22 37.32
CA ALA A 682 33.75 -43.94 38.47
C ALA A 682 34.35 -43.27 39.72
#